data_AF-A0A136L3L6-F1
#
_entry.id   AF-A0A136L3L6-F1
#
_cell.length_a   1.000
_cell.length_b   1.000
_cell.length_c   1.000
_cell.angle_alpha   90.00
_cell.angle_beta   90.00
_cell.angle_gamma   90.00
#
_symmetry.space_group_name_H-M   'P 1'
#
loop_
_entity.id
_entity.type
_entity.pdbx_description
1 polymer ?
#
loop_
_entity_poly.entity_id
_entity_poly.type
_entity_poly.pdbx_seq_one_letter_code
_entity_poly.pdbx_strand_id
1 'polypeptide(L)'
;MPAAKDKNINIHIGGDFEGNIIIGDNNVVNTPHGIKVNKVKAQAKFERRTKPINLRPRAFAGLLGRANELQIIQTAVTNNSPITLFGENGIGKTSLIRQASHLNENKNFEDGVIYLSANGEERNDLLQQIFDSIYISTPNYKPTDAQIRNDLKNIHALIFLDDLTLKREDVTTLLDTMPKSLFVLASDERALWGEGQAIGLDGLPENESMQLFERELGRNLKEDEKPTALQICKILLFHPLRILQTASIMREDGQSIQQVFASLTKTQTQSAPLEVTIQKSNETQKKILSLLAVAGGFVLTREHLAKLAGAKTFDVDMNALLGRGLVEAQGANFRLSNESVKSLIQLWDLSGWEDALINHFSNWLQTAPQDMLVDQVANTLFHLIQRAGEKKQWNNVVVIGKRLEQFYALKKKWDSWLKILKLIQLAAQYLKDQYLSAWALHQLGSRALCLDLKTEASDLLNQALKIRKALGDKDGLAVTQHNLNVLMNVPVPNKISKPKLSALQKTLLIGGAGGGLIVFVLLITAGVIYFATPPEIPVTPTDRPTNTPPPTFTATQEIITASPTPTRRVTATPVPREVILFDFVKSAPDAIWTIVPEPFYSEFVAPFEFQLDTGDISPEEYGASYGAYAGLAKSPALEDKSRDEISLLTYPHNADSYLSGTYDLTSITLREGDRFLARVGHAFPGGEFPTSPFSVRFVVKFYEADPAFFPKSFVVIAEQEDFYDSKTHDINLLITSKLAGKSGWFVLETYSGEDSIFDWAVWIDAELRGIAR
;
A
#
# COMPACT_ATOMS: atom_id res chain seq x y z
N MET A 1 16.56 -43.61 -25.59
CA MET A 1 15.30 -42.89 -25.89
C MET A 1 15.50 -41.43 -25.53
N PRO A 2 15.24 -40.46 -26.42
CA PRO A 2 15.54 -39.06 -26.13
C PRO A 2 14.54 -38.48 -25.13
N ALA A 3 15.08 -37.76 -24.14
CA ALA A 3 14.35 -37.14 -23.05
C ALA A 3 13.37 -36.07 -23.54
N ALA A 4 12.10 -36.19 -23.14
CA ALA A 4 11.11 -35.15 -23.33
C ALA A 4 11.49 -33.92 -22.49
N LYS A 5 11.73 -32.79 -23.16
CA LYS A 5 11.91 -31.49 -22.50
C LYS A 5 10.59 -31.09 -21.85
N ASP A 6 10.52 -31.18 -20.53
CA ASP A 6 9.49 -30.57 -19.69
C ASP A 6 9.46 -29.05 -19.94
N LYS A 7 8.51 -28.58 -20.72
CA LYS A 7 8.15 -27.16 -20.77
C LYS A 7 7.24 -26.88 -19.58
N ASN A 8 7.84 -26.50 -18.45
CA ASN A 8 7.11 -25.64 -17.51
C ASN A 8 6.66 -24.41 -18.32
N ILE A 9 5.35 -24.22 -18.46
CA ILE A 9 4.79 -23.02 -19.08
C ILE A 9 4.99 -21.89 -18.07
N ASN A 10 6.20 -21.35 -18.02
CA ASN A 10 6.39 -19.99 -17.56
C ASN A 10 5.72 -19.11 -18.61
N ILE A 11 4.73 -18.32 -18.22
CA ILE A 11 4.17 -17.26 -19.07
C ILE A 11 5.29 -16.21 -19.20
N HIS A 12 6.22 -16.45 -20.11
CA HIS A 12 7.20 -15.46 -20.54
C HIS A 12 6.46 -14.43 -21.38
N ILE A 13 6.14 -13.29 -20.77
CA ILE A 13 5.88 -12.06 -21.51
C ILE A 13 7.27 -11.52 -21.88
N GLY A 14 7.85 -12.07 -22.95
CA GLY A 14 9.06 -11.55 -23.55
C GLY A 14 8.72 -10.31 -24.37
N GLY A 15 9.34 -9.18 -24.02
CA GLY A 15 9.30 -7.95 -24.81
C GLY A 15 10.21 -6.91 -24.18
N ASP A 16 11.02 -6.26 -25.01
CA ASP A 16 11.86 -5.12 -24.65
C ASP A 16 11.03 -4.06 -23.89
N PHE A 17 11.64 -3.41 -22.89
CA PHE A 17 11.03 -2.46 -21.96
C PHE A 17 10.59 -1.10 -22.59
N GLU A 18 10.22 -1.09 -23.86
CA GLU A 18 9.56 0.03 -24.55
C GLU A 18 8.06 -0.25 -24.78
N GLY A 19 7.36 -0.75 -23.75
CA GLY A 19 5.99 -1.22 -23.87
C GLY A 19 4.96 -0.09 -23.94
N ASN A 20 4.21 -0.02 -25.05
CA ASN A 20 2.95 0.71 -25.13
C ASN A 20 1.83 -0.14 -24.51
N ILE A 21 0.95 0.46 -23.70
CA ILE A 21 -0.29 -0.18 -23.23
C ILE A 21 -1.47 0.64 -23.73
N ILE A 22 -2.48 -0.02 -24.28
CA ILE A 22 -3.70 0.64 -24.72
C ILE A 22 -4.86 0.33 -23.78
N ILE A 23 -5.66 1.34 -23.45
CA ILE A 23 -6.75 1.28 -22.44
C ILE A 23 -7.90 2.14 -22.93
N GLY A 24 -9.00 1.51 -23.36
CA GLY A 24 -10.00 2.23 -24.15
C GLY A 24 -9.33 2.82 -25.39
N ASP A 25 -9.53 4.12 -25.58
CA ASP A 25 -8.87 4.90 -26.63
C ASP A 25 -7.52 5.49 -26.21
N ASN A 26 -6.95 5.11 -25.06
CA ASN A 26 -5.76 5.74 -24.49
C ASN A 26 -4.53 4.85 -24.69
N ASN A 27 -3.53 5.31 -25.44
CA ASN A 27 -2.19 4.72 -25.50
C ASN A 27 -1.26 5.38 -24.47
N VAL A 28 -0.80 4.58 -23.52
CA VAL A 28 0.09 4.95 -22.43
C VAL A 28 1.54 4.78 -22.90
N VAL A 29 2.28 5.88 -22.93
CA VAL A 29 3.70 5.91 -23.28
C VAL A 29 4.51 6.43 -22.10
N ASN A 30 5.51 5.67 -21.66
CA ASN A 30 6.39 6.13 -20.60
C ASN A 30 7.42 7.15 -21.13
N THR A 31 7.68 8.21 -20.36
CA THR A 31 8.69 9.23 -20.68
C THR A 31 9.49 9.58 -19.42
N PRO A 32 10.71 10.16 -19.54
CA PRO A 32 11.50 10.57 -18.37
C PRO A 32 10.75 11.51 -17.40
N HIS A 33 9.75 12.26 -17.88
CA HIS A 33 8.99 13.23 -17.10
C HIS A 33 7.59 12.72 -16.67
N GLY A 34 7.31 11.43 -16.91
CA GLY A 34 6.07 10.77 -16.54
C GLY A 34 5.27 10.23 -17.73
N ILE A 35 4.18 9.53 -17.44
CA ILE A 35 3.34 8.93 -18.47
C ILE A 35 2.71 9.99 -19.37
N LYS A 36 2.80 9.77 -20.68
CA LYS A 36 2.08 10.54 -21.69
C LYS A 36 0.95 9.68 -22.26
N VAL A 37 -0.28 10.16 -22.12
CA VAL A 37 -1.49 9.48 -22.61
C VAL A 37 -1.88 10.05 -23.97
N ASN A 38 -1.89 9.23 -25.02
CA ASN A 38 -2.30 9.66 -26.35
C ASN A 38 -3.62 9.01 -26.75
N LYS A 39 -4.54 9.74 -27.40
CA LYS A 39 -5.73 9.12 -27.98
C LYS A 39 -5.39 8.31 -29.22
N VAL A 40 -5.84 7.06 -29.27
CA VAL A 40 -5.73 6.15 -30.40
C VAL A 40 -7.11 5.60 -30.75
N LYS A 41 -7.45 5.55 -32.04
CA LYS A 41 -8.64 4.82 -32.53
C LYS A 41 -8.31 3.34 -32.67
N ALA A 42 -7.85 2.71 -31.59
CA ALA A 42 -7.53 1.30 -31.59
C ALA A 42 -8.79 0.51 -31.18
N GLN A 43 -9.30 -0.33 -32.07
CA GLN A 43 -10.33 -1.29 -31.68
C GLN A 43 -9.68 -2.38 -30.82
N ALA A 44 -10.14 -2.53 -29.59
CA ALA A 44 -9.74 -3.63 -28.72
C ALA A 44 -10.03 -4.96 -29.42
N LYS A 45 -8.99 -5.76 -29.67
CA LYS A 45 -9.14 -7.14 -30.13
C LYS A 45 -8.66 -8.07 -29.03
N PHE A 46 -9.63 -8.67 -28.35
CA PHE A 46 -9.40 -9.76 -27.41
C PHE A 46 -9.67 -11.07 -28.14
N GLU A 47 -8.58 -11.76 -28.50
CA GLU A 47 -8.69 -13.08 -29.11
C GLU A 47 -8.79 -14.12 -28.01
N ARG A 48 -9.89 -14.85 -27.97
CA ARG A 48 -10.05 -15.93 -27.01
C ARG A 48 -9.05 -17.03 -27.31
N ARG A 49 -8.38 -17.54 -26.26
CA ARG A 49 -7.50 -18.70 -26.36
C ARG A 49 -8.31 -19.96 -26.72
N THR A 50 -7.63 -20.92 -27.32
CA THR A 50 -8.20 -22.22 -27.67
C THR A 50 -8.72 -22.93 -26.42
N LYS A 51 -9.98 -23.38 -26.47
CA LYS A 51 -10.61 -24.19 -25.43
C LYS A 51 -10.30 -25.69 -25.60
N PRO A 52 -10.30 -26.48 -24.52
CA PRO A 52 -10.35 -26.04 -23.12
C PRO A 52 -9.00 -25.46 -22.68
N ILE A 53 -9.03 -24.44 -21.83
CA ILE A 53 -7.83 -23.91 -21.21
C ILE A 53 -7.33 -24.94 -20.19
N ASN A 54 -6.04 -25.25 -20.22
CA ASN A 54 -5.43 -26.18 -19.27
C ASN A 54 -4.21 -25.54 -18.63
N LEU A 55 -4.46 -24.66 -17.68
CA LEU A 55 -3.43 -23.99 -16.87
C LEU A 55 -3.43 -24.63 -15.49
N ARG A 56 -2.82 -25.82 -15.37
CA ARG A 56 -2.73 -26.57 -14.12
C ARG A 56 -1.28 -26.83 -13.75
N PRO A 57 -0.91 -26.80 -12.46
CA PRO A 57 0.37 -27.31 -12.02
C PRO A 57 0.42 -28.84 -12.17
N ARG A 58 1.61 -29.44 -12.01
CA ARG A 58 1.74 -30.90 -11.95
C ARG A 58 0.88 -31.46 -10.83
N ALA A 59 0.22 -32.58 -11.10
CA ALA A 59 -0.56 -33.33 -10.11
C ALA A 59 0.30 -33.64 -8.87
N PHE A 60 -0.31 -33.60 -7.70
CA PHE A 60 0.38 -33.91 -6.45
C PHE A 60 0.30 -35.41 -6.17
N ALA A 61 1.41 -36.12 -6.33
CA ALA A 61 1.47 -37.55 -6.06
C ALA A 61 1.55 -37.85 -4.55
N GLY A 62 0.91 -38.94 -4.11
CA GLY A 62 1.07 -39.45 -2.74
C GLY A 62 0.39 -38.58 -1.67
N LEU A 63 -0.78 -38.02 -1.98
CA LEU A 63 -1.64 -37.38 -0.97
C LEU A 63 -2.10 -38.43 0.05
N LEU A 64 -1.91 -38.16 1.35
CA LEU A 64 -2.27 -39.05 2.44
C LEU A 64 -3.40 -38.43 3.26
N GLY A 65 -4.35 -39.25 3.73
CA GLY A 65 -5.31 -38.86 4.78
C GLY A 65 -6.33 -37.79 4.38
N ARG A 66 -6.47 -37.48 3.09
CA ARG A 66 -7.36 -36.42 2.57
C ARG A 66 -8.47 -36.94 1.64
N ALA A 67 -8.82 -38.22 1.74
CA ALA A 67 -9.81 -38.84 0.85
C ALA A 67 -11.20 -38.22 1.04
N ASN A 68 -11.58 -37.91 2.30
CA ASN A 68 -12.87 -37.30 2.62
C ASN A 68 -12.96 -35.88 2.06
N GLU A 69 -11.94 -35.06 2.28
CA GLU A 69 -11.90 -33.69 1.77
C GLU A 69 -11.87 -33.65 0.25
N LEU A 70 -11.14 -34.58 -0.40
CA LEU A 70 -11.13 -34.70 -1.85
C LEU A 70 -12.52 -35.11 -2.39
N GLN A 71 -13.22 -36.03 -1.71
CA GLN A 71 -14.59 -36.42 -2.07
C GLN A 71 -15.58 -35.27 -1.90
N ILE A 72 -15.40 -34.45 -0.86
CA ILE A 72 -16.19 -33.24 -0.65
C ILE A 72 -15.97 -32.26 -1.82
N ILE A 73 -14.72 -32.00 -2.19
CA ILE A 73 -14.38 -31.15 -3.34
C ILE A 73 -14.99 -31.71 -4.62
N GLN A 74 -14.86 -33.02 -4.86
CA GLN A 74 -15.44 -33.69 -6.03
C GLN A 74 -16.97 -33.50 -6.12
N THR A 75 -17.65 -33.64 -4.99
CA THR A 75 -19.12 -33.46 -4.89
C THR A 75 -19.50 -32.00 -5.15
N ALA A 76 -18.79 -31.05 -4.53
CA ALA A 76 -19.03 -29.62 -4.73
C ALA A 76 -18.76 -29.17 -6.17
N VAL A 77 -17.69 -29.70 -6.80
CA VAL A 77 -17.38 -29.48 -8.21
C VAL A 77 -18.50 -30.01 -9.11
N THR A 78 -19.03 -31.20 -8.81
CA THR A 78 -20.17 -31.77 -9.55
C THR A 78 -21.44 -30.93 -9.42
N ASN A 79 -21.66 -30.34 -8.23
CA ASN A 79 -22.83 -29.52 -7.92
C ASN A 79 -22.66 -28.02 -8.25
N ASN A 80 -21.53 -27.61 -8.85
CA ASN A 80 -21.19 -26.20 -9.09
C ASN A 80 -21.28 -25.31 -7.83
N SER A 81 -20.84 -25.83 -6.67
CA SER A 81 -20.82 -25.09 -5.40
C SER A 81 -19.43 -24.57 -5.07
N PRO A 82 -19.21 -23.24 -4.91
CA PRO A 82 -17.90 -22.67 -4.57
C PRO A 82 -17.29 -23.28 -3.32
N ILE A 83 -15.98 -23.49 -3.31
CA ILE A 83 -15.26 -24.13 -2.21
C ILE A 83 -14.22 -23.17 -1.62
N THR A 84 -14.13 -23.12 -0.29
CA THR A 84 -12.99 -22.55 0.43
C THR A 84 -12.32 -23.63 1.28
N LEU A 85 -11.02 -23.81 1.09
CA LEU A 85 -10.14 -24.60 1.93
C LEU A 85 -9.36 -23.64 2.83
N PHE A 86 -9.42 -23.87 4.13
CA PHE A 86 -8.71 -23.04 5.10
C PHE A 86 -8.04 -23.88 6.17
N GLY A 87 -7.06 -23.30 6.87
CA GLY A 87 -6.27 -23.99 7.87
C GLY A 87 -4.85 -23.43 7.96
N GLU A 88 -4.08 -23.94 8.92
CA GLU A 88 -2.72 -23.45 9.18
C GLU A 88 -1.81 -23.55 7.94
N ASN A 89 -0.76 -22.73 7.92
CA ASN A 89 0.26 -22.80 6.88
C ASN A 89 1.04 -24.11 6.98
N GLY A 90 1.19 -24.82 5.86
CA GLY A 90 1.85 -26.13 5.85
C GLY A 90 0.93 -27.32 6.18
N ILE A 91 -0.36 -27.10 6.42
CA ILE A 91 -1.33 -28.19 6.69
C ILE A 91 -1.69 -29.04 5.46
N GLY A 92 -1.25 -28.61 4.26
CA GLY A 92 -1.43 -29.34 3.01
C GLY A 92 -2.52 -28.81 2.07
N LYS A 93 -2.99 -27.56 2.26
CA LYS A 93 -3.97 -26.89 1.37
C LYS A 93 -3.56 -26.96 -0.11
N THR A 94 -2.36 -26.45 -0.43
CA THR A 94 -1.78 -26.47 -1.78
C THR A 94 -1.69 -27.89 -2.35
N SER A 95 -1.25 -28.87 -1.56
CA SER A 95 -1.17 -30.27 -2.00
C SER A 95 -2.53 -30.84 -2.38
N LEU A 96 -3.56 -30.55 -1.57
CA LEU A 96 -4.93 -31.00 -1.81
C LEU A 96 -5.54 -30.34 -3.06
N ILE A 97 -5.43 -29.01 -3.21
CA ILE A 97 -6.00 -28.33 -4.39
C ILE A 97 -5.24 -28.67 -5.68
N ARG A 98 -3.93 -28.90 -5.60
CA ARG A 98 -3.15 -29.39 -6.74
C ARG A 98 -3.65 -30.75 -7.18
N GLN A 99 -3.95 -31.66 -6.25
CA GLN A 99 -4.56 -32.94 -6.59
C GLN A 99 -5.98 -32.76 -7.14
N ALA A 100 -6.80 -31.91 -6.52
CA ALA A 100 -8.17 -31.62 -6.96
C ALA A 100 -8.24 -31.01 -8.37
N SER A 101 -7.21 -30.25 -8.78
CA SER A 101 -7.13 -29.69 -10.14
C SER A 101 -7.05 -30.76 -11.24
N HIS A 102 -6.75 -32.02 -10.90
CA HIS A 102 -6.70 -33.16 -11.84
C HIS A 102 -7.89 -34.13 -11.72
N LEU A 103 -8.94 -33.77 -10.99
CA LEU A 103 -10.18 -34.55 -10.94
C LEU A 103 -10.83 -34.69 -12.32
N ASN A 104 -11.54 -35.80 -12.54
CA ASN A 104 -12.18 -36.11 -13.82
C ASN A 104 -13.37 -35.19 -14.11
N GLU A 105 -14.09 -34.82 -13.05
CA GLU A 105 -15.25 -33.92 -13.02
C GLU A 105 -14.89 -32.55 -13.63
N ASN A 106 -13.62 -32.16 -13.56
CA ASN A 106 -13.12 -30.92 -14.13
C ASN A 106 -13.26 -30.86 -15.67
N LYS A 107 -13.54 -31.99 -16.34
CA LYS A 107 -13.86 -32.05 -17.78
C LYS A 107 -15.23 -31.46 -18.11
N ASN A 108 -16.11 -31.26 -17.12
CA ASN A 108 -17.43 -30.67 -17.30
C ASN A 108 -17.39 -29.15 -17.55
N PHE A 109 -16.25 -28.49 -17.28
CA PHE A 109 -16.05 -27.07 -17.53
C PHE A 109 -15.58 -26.84 -18.95
N GLU A 110 -16.46 -26.31 -19.80
CA GLU A 110 -16.21 -26.14 -21.24
C GLU A 110 -15.02 -25.22 -21.55
N ASP A 111 -14.79 -24.22 -20.69
CA ASP A 111 -13.66 -23.32 -20.82
C ASP A 111 -12.38 -23.86 -20.21
N GLY A 112 -12.46 -24.98 -19.49
CA GLY A 112 -11.34 -25.68 -18.91
C GLY A 112 -11.02 -25.22 -17.49
N VAL A 113 -9.75 -25.37 -17.10
CA VAL A 113 -9.28 -25.17 -15.73
C VAL A 113 -8.12 -24.19 -15.71
N ILE A 114 -8.22 -23.25 -14.77
CA ILE A 114 -7.24 -22.21 -14.52
C ILE A 114 -6.78 -22.32 -13.07
N TYR A 115 -5.49 -22.44 -12.84
CA TYR A 115 -4.86 -22.42 -11.52
C TYR A 115 -3.94 -21.21 -11.42
N LEU A 116 -4.18 -20.36 -10.43
CA LEU A 116 -3.38 -19.16 -10.16
C LEU A 116 -2.94 -19.17 -8.69
N SER A 117 -1.74 -18.62 -8.44
CA SER A 117 -1.37 -18.18 -7.09
C SER A 117 -1.95 -16.79 -6.88
N ALA A 118 -2.65 -16.61 -5.76
CA ALA A 118 -3.27 -15.36 -5.35
C ALA A 118 -2.51 -14.68 -4.20
N ASN A 119 -1.29 -15.14 -3.91
CA ASN A 119 -0.47 -14.63 -2.81
C ASN A 119 -0.11 -13.16 -3.02
N GLY A 120 -0.67 -12.28 -2.19
CA GLY A 120 -0.39 -10.85 -2.22
C GLY A 120 -0.96 -10.11 -3.43
N GLU A 121 -1.92 -10.70 -4.14
CA GLU A 121 -2.57 -10.06 -5.29
C GLU A 121 -3.84 -9.30 -4.87
N GLU A 122 -4.05 -8.15 -5.50
CA GLU A 122 -5.28 -7.37 -5.36
C GLU A 122 -6.42 -7.95 -6.21
N ARG A 123 -7.66 -7.65 -5.84
CA ARG A 123 -8.85 -8.21 -6.50
C ARG A 123 -8.89 -7.95 -8.01
N ASN A 124 -8.73 -6.70 -8.44
CA ASN A 124 -8.84 -6.39 -9.87
C ASN A 124 -7.61 -6.88 -10.64
N ASP A 125 -6.46 -7.01 -9.97
CA ASP A 125 -5.25 -7.59 -10.54
C ASP A 125 -5.43 -9.11 -10.75
N LEU A 126 -6.12 -9.82 -9.83
CA LEU A 126 -6.52 -11.22 -10.05
C LEU A 126 -7.53 -11.39 -11.18
N LEU A 127 -8.54 -10.52 -11.27
CA LEU A 127 -9.48 -10.51 -12.39
C LEU A 127 -8.76 -10.29 -13.72
N GLN A 128 -7.79 -9.38 -13.74
CA GLN A 128 -6.93 -9.14 -14.90
C GLN A 128 -6.12 -10.39 -15.28
N GLN A 129 -5.55 -11.11 -14.30
CA GLN A 129 -4.82 -12.35 -14.55
C GLN A 129 -5.73 -13.47 -15.09
N ILE A 130 -6.95 -13.61 -14.56
CA ILE A 130 -7.94 -14.56 -15.08
C ILE A 130 -8.32 -14.16 -16.51
N PHE A 131 -8.53 -12.88 -16.78
CA PHE A 131 -8.81 -12.38 -18.12
C PHE A 131 -7.68 -12.72 -19.10
N ASP A 132 -6.42 -12.42 -18.76
CA ASP A 132 -5.25 -12.70 -19.62
C ASP A 132 -4.98 -14.23 -19.78
N SER A 133 -5.51 -15.04 -18.86
CA SER A 133 -5.52 -16.51 -18.96
C SER A 133 -6.52 -17.03 -19.97
N ILE A 134 -7.54 -16.24 -20.33
CA ILE A 134 -8.62 -16.61 -21.27
C ILE A 134 -8.46 -15.91 -22.61
N TYR A 135 -7.99 -14.66 -22.60
CA TYR A 135 -7.90 -13.79 -23.77
C TYR A 135 -6.46 -13.38 -24.04
N ILE A 136 -6.14 -13.19 -25.32
CA ILE A 136 -4.89 -12.61 -25.80
C ILE A 136 -5.24 -11.21 -26.31
N SER A 137 -4.58 -10.19 -25.75
CA SER A 137 -4.68 -8.81 -26.24
C SER A 137 -3.57 -8.54 -27.25
N THR A 138 -3.93 -8.23 -28.50
CA THR A 138 -2.97 -7.78 -29.51
C THR A 138 -3.48 -6.51 -30.20
N PRO A 139 -2.84 -5.33 -30.03
CA PRO A 139 -1.68 -5.02 -29.17
C PRO A 139 -1.97 -5.17 -27.66
N ASN A 140 -0.96 -4.97 -26.80
CA ASN A 140 -1.10 -5.10 -25.34
C ASN A 140 -2.14 -4.11 -24.80
N TYR A 141 -3.38 -4.59 -24.65
CA TYR A 141 -4.54 -3.81 -24.26
C TYR A 141 -5.00 -4.23 -22.85
N LYS A 142 -5.22 -3.24 -21.96
CA LYS A 142 -5.85 -3.44 -20.66
C LYS A 142 -7.38 -3.23 -20.77
N PRO A 143 -8.19 -4.27 -20.58
CA PRO A 143 -9.64 -4.13 -20.54
C PRO A 143 -10.09 -3.21 -19.39
N THR A 144 -11.17 -2.46 -19.60
CA THR A 144 -11.86 -1.76 -18.51
C THR A 144 -12.59 -2.75 -17.63
N ASP A 145 -12.92 -2.37 -16.39
CA ASP A 145 -13.66 -3.26 -15.47
C ASP A 145 -15.02 -3.70 -16.05
N ALA A 146 -15.67 -2.82 -16.82
CA ALA A 146 -16.90 -3.14 -17.53
C ALA A 146 -16.67 -4.20 -18.63
N GLN A 147 -15.55 -4.11 -19.37
CA GLN A 147 -15.17 -5.12 -20.37
C GLN A 147 -14.83 -6.45 -19.70
N ILE A 148 -14.03 -6.44 -18.63
CA ILE A 148 -13.72 -7.65 -17.84
C ILE A 148 -15.03 -8.32 -17.38
N ARG A 149 -15.93 -7.58 -16.73
CA ARG A 149 -17.23 -8.12 -16.30
C ARG A 149 -18.04 -8.67 -17.47
N ASN A 150 -18.13 -7.93 -18.57
CA ASN A 150 -18.90 -8.36 -19.73
C ASN A 150 -18.35 -9.65 -20.39
N ASP A 151 -17.03 -9.76 -20.49
CA ASP A 151 -16.36 -10.83 -21.22
C ASP A 151 -16.14 -12.07 -20.36
N LEU A 152 -16.10 -11.91 -19.03
CA LEU A 152 -15.98 -13.00 -18.07
C LEU A 152 -17.33 -13.58 -17.62
N LYS A 153 -18.45 -12.83 -17.68
CA LYS A 153 -19.77 -13.29 -17.18
C LYS A 153 -20.27 -14.62 -17.76
N ASN A 154 -19.86 -14.92 -18.99
CA ASN A 154 -20.29 -16.11 -19.74
C ASN A 154 -19.24 -17.22 -19.79
N ILE A 155 -18.13 -17.07 -19.05
CA ILE A 155 -17.09 -18.08 -18.97
C ILE A 155 -17.54 -19.18 -18.00
N HIS A 156 -17.40 -20.43 -18.44
CA HIS A 156 -17.69 -21.64 -17.69
C HIS A 156 -16.37 -22.41 -17.45
N ALA A 157 -15.54 -21.85 -16.57
CA ALA A 157 -14.24 -22.40 -16.19
C ALA A 157 -14.25 -22.83 -14.71
N LEU A 158 -13.33 -23.72 -14.36
CA LEU A 158 -13.00 -24.03 -12.97
C LEU A 158 -11.71 -23.32 -12.59
N ILE A 159 -11.78 -22.47 -11.57
CA ILE A 159 -10.72 -21.56 -11.16
C ILE A 159 -10.22 -21.96 -9.78
N PHE A 160 -8.95 -22.34 -9.71
CA PHE A 160 -8.24 -22.59 -8.46
C PHE A 160 -7.42 -21.36 -8.10
N LEU A 161 -7.63 -20.82 -6.91
CA LEU A 161 -6.83 -19.73 -6.34
C LEU A 161 -6.12 -20.23 -5.08
N ASP A 162 -4.80 -20.37 -5.19
CA ASP A 162 -3.92 -20.82 -4.11
C ASP A 162 -3.35 -19.65 -3.32
N ASP A 163 -3.10 -19.80 -2.02
CA ASP A 163 -2.57 -18.75 -1.14
C ASP A 163 -3.35 -17.41 -1.21
N LEU A 164 -4.69 -17.48 -1.19
CA LEU A 164 -5.57 -16.33 -1.26
C LEU A 164 -5.51 -15.48 0.03
N THR A 165 -5.22 -14.19 -0.14
CA THR A 165 -5.17 -13.18 0.95
C THR A 165 -6.31 -12.14 0.88
N LEU A 166 -7.24 -12.28 -0.07
CA LEU A 166 -8.36 -11.37 -0.24
C LEU A 166 -9.34 -11.44 0.94
N LYS A 167 -9.97 -10.30 1.24
CA LYS A 167 -11.06 -10.20 2.21
C LYS A 167 -12.36 -10.75 1.64
N ARG A 168 -13.32 -11.05 2.53
CA ARG A 168 -14.63 -11.61 2.18
C ARG A 168 -15.35 -10.83 1.06
N GLU A 169 -15.43 -9.50 1.19
CA GLU A 169 -16.14 -8.64 0.21
C GLU A 169 -15.52 -8.71 -1.18
N ASP A 170 -14.19 -8.75 -1.24
CA ASP A 170 -13.45 -8.87 -2.50
C ASP A 170 -13.63 -10.23 -3.15
N VAL A 171 -13.70 -11.28 -2.33
CA VAL A 171 -14.01 -12.64 -2.79
C VAL A 171 -15.43 -12.71 -3.36
N THR A 172 -16.43 -12.14 -2.68
CA THR A 172 -17.80 -12.07 -3.23
C THR A 172 -17.84 -11.37 -4.57
N THR A 173 -17.19 -10.19 -4.68
CA THR A 173 -17.12 -9.43 -5.93
C THR A 173 -16.42 -10.21 -7.06
N LEU A 174 -15.39 -10.98 -6.73
CA LEU A 174 -14.66 -11.84 -7.67
C LEU A 174 -15.58 -12.95 -8.22
N LEU A 175 -16.35 -13.61 -7.36
CA LEU A 175 -17.31 -14.64 -7.73
C LEU A 175 -18.44 -14.08 -8.60
N ASP A 176 -18.99 -12.92 -8.23
CA ASP A 176 -20.07 -12.24 -8.97
C ASP A 176 -19.68 -11.80 -10.37
N THR A 177 -18.37 -11.58 -10.60
CA THR A 177 -17.83 -11.24 -11.93
C THR A 177 -17.86 -12.44 -12.89
N MET A 178 -17.88 -13.67 -12.37
CA MET A 178 -17.87 -14.91 -13.15
C MET A 178 -18.94 -15.90 -12.67
N PRO A 179 -20.23 -15.55 -12.75
CA PRO A 179 -21.33 -16.29 -12.11
C PRO A 179 -21.55 -17.70 -12.70
N LYS A 180 -20.96 -18.01 -13.86
CA LYS A 180 -21.02 -19.35 -14.48
C LYS A 180 -19.76 -20.17 -14.25
N SER A 181 -18.71 -19.59 -13.67
CA SER A 181 -17.48 -20.31 -13.34
C SER A 181 -17.51 -20.76 -11.89
N LEU A 182 -16.79 -21.83 -11.59
CA LEU A 182 -16.65 -22.35 -10.24
C LEU A 182 -15.29 -21.98 -9.65
N PHE A 183 -15.27 -21.56 -8.38
CA PHE A 183 -14.05 -21.22 -7.66
C PHE A 183 -13.72 -22.24 -6.57
N VAL A 184 -12.45 -22.64 -6.52
CA VAL A 184 -11.83 -23.40 -5.42
C VAL A 184 -10.72 -22.54 -4.82
N LEU A 185 -10.95 -22.06 -3.61
CA LEU A 185 -10.10 -21.09 -2.94
C LEU A 185 -9.30 -21.79 -1.83
N ALA A 186 -7.99 -21.56 -1.73
CA ALA A 186 -7.19 -21.94 -0.58
C ALA A 186 -6.65 -20.69 0.12
N SER A 187 -6.89 -20.58 1.42
CA SER A 187 -6.51 -19.41 2.23
C SER A 187 -6.10 -19.86 3.64
N ASP A 188 -5.48 -18.96 4.40
CA ASP A 188 -5.19 -19.25 5.81
C ASP A 188 -6.46 -19.23 6.67
N GLU A 189 -7.30 -18.23 6.43
CA GLU A 189 -8.59 -18.06 7.10
C GLU A 189 -9.76 -18.37 6.17
N ARG A 190 -10.95 -18.53 6.74
CA ARG A 190 -12.15 -18.81 5.96
C ARG A 190 -12.52 -17.63 5.06
N ALA A 191 -12.44 -17.83 3.74
CA ALA A 191 -12.75 -16.79 2.76
C ALA A 191 -14.25 -16.71 2.41
N LEU A 192 -14.94 -17.85 2.31
CA LEU A 192 -16.38 -17.92 1.96
C LEU A 192 -17.27 -18.11 3.19
N TRP A 193 -18.35 -17.32 3.25
CA TRP A 193 -19.35 -17.35 4.31
C TRP A 193 -20.75 -17.41 3.68
N GLY A 194 -21.49 -18.49 3.94
CA GLY A 194 -22.88 -18.65 3.50
C GLY A 194 -23.07 -19.26 2.10
N GLU A 195 -22.39 -18.75 1.07
CA GLU A 195 -22.63 -19.09 -0.34
C GLU A 195 -21.65 -20.12 -0.94
N GLY A 196 -21.09 -20.98 -0.10
CA GLY A 196 -20.15 -22.00 -0.55
C GLY A 196 -19.78 -22.99 0.55
N GLN A 197 -19.15 -24.08 0.14
CA GLN A 197 -18.68 -25.11 1.05
C GLN A 197 -17.32 -24.74 1.64
N ALA A 198 -17.25 -24.70 2.98
CA ALA A 198 -16.02 -24.44 3.70
C ALA A 198 -15.43 -25.74 4.25
N ILE A 199 -14.16 -25.99 3.96
CA ILE A 199 -13.42 -27.18 4.37
C ILE A 199 -12.23 -26.71 5.22
N GLY A 200 -12.34 -26.89 6.53
CA GLY A 200 -11.22 -26.70 7.44
C GLY A 200 -10.29 -27.91 7.37
N LEU A 201 -8.99 -27.67 7.22
CA LEU A 201 -7.98 -28.72 7.27
C LEU A 201 -7.30 -28.73 8.64
N ASP A 202 -7.39 -29.88 9.30
CA ASP A 202 -6.66 -30.18 10.54
C ASP A 202 -5.46 -31.10 10.27
N GLY A 203 -4.76 -31.50 11.34
CA GLY A 203 -3.68 -32.49 11.29
C GLY A 203 -4.11 -33.80 10.62
N LEU A 204 -3.14 -34.54 10.08
CA LEU A 204 -3.43 -35.83 9.44
C LEU A 204 -3.92 -36.86 10.46
N PRO A 205 -4.70 -37.87 10.02
CA PRO A 205 -4.99 -38.99 10.89
C PRO A 205 -3.71 -39.72 11.32
N GLU A 206 -3.79 -40.46 12.43
CA GLU A 206 -2.64 -41.06 13.10
C GLU A 206 -1.81 -41.96 12.17
N ASN A 207 -2.47 -42.88 11.46
CA ASN A 207 -1.80 -43.84 10.58
C ASN A 207 -1.07 -43.14 9.43
N GLU A 208 -1.72 -42.16 8.80
CA GLU A 208 -1.18 -41.40 7.69
C GLU A 208 -0.06 -40.45 8.12
N SER A 209 -0.12 -39.94 9.35
CA SER A 209 0.98 -39.18 9.96
C SER A 209 2.23 -40.05 10.12
N MET A 210 2.06 -41.28 10.60
CA MET A 210 3.15 -42.25 10.73
C MET A 210 3.72 -42.66 9.37
N GLN A 211 2.86 -42.89 8.37
CA GLN A 211 3.28 -43.16 6.99
C GLN A 211 4.06 -41.98 6.39
N LEU A 212 3.60 -40.75 6.62
CA LEU A 212 4.30 -39.55 6.18
C LEU A 212 5.69 -39.45 6.82
N PHE A 213 5.77 -39.75 8.12
CA PHE A 213 7.02 -39.77 8.87
C PHE A 213 8.01 -40.79 8.31
N GLU A 214 7.60 -42.04 8.11
CA GLU A 214 8.44 -43.10 7.54
C GLU A 214 8.88 -42.78 6.10
N ARG A 215 7.96 -42.23 5.30
CA ARG A 215 8.24 -41.84 3.91
C ARG A 215 9.35 -40.80 3.83
N GLU A 216 9.30 -39.78 4.68
CA GLU A 216 10.33 -38.74 4.72
C GLU A 216 11.63 -39.21 5.38
N LEU A 217 11.54 -40.06 6.41
CA LEU A 217 12.70 -40.69 7.03
C LEU A 217 13.49 -41.57 6.05
N GLY A 218 12.84 -42.07 4.98
CA GLY A 218 13.45 -42.90 3.95
C GLY A 218 13.66 -44.37 4.38
N ARG A 219 13.08 -44.76 5.52
CA ARG A 219 13.08 -46.13 6.05
C ARG A 219 11.86 -46.35 6.93
N ASN A 220 11.48 -47.61 7.09
CA ASN A 220 10.46 -47.98 8.07
C ASN A 220 10.98 -47.76 9.50
N LEU A 221 10.05 -47.43 10.40
CA LEU A 221 10.30 -47.37 11.83
C LEU A 221 10.34 -48.79 12.40
N LYS A 222 11.26 -49.03 13.33
CA LYS A 222 11.31 -50.29 14.08
C LYS A 222 10.14 -50.35 15.06
N GLU A 223 9.74 -51.56 15.46
CA GLU A 223 8.60 -51.75 16.39
C GLU A 223 8.79 -51.01 17.74
N ASP A 224 10.03 -50.90 18.22
CA ASP A 224 10.37 -50.14 19.43
C ASP A 224 10.39 -48.62 19.22
N GLU A 225 10.56 -48.14 17.98
CA GLU A 225 10.52 -46.71 17.64
C GLU A 225 9.08 -46.19 17.48
N LYS A 226 8.15 -47.03 17.01
CA LYS A 226 6.77 -46.63 16.69
C LYS A 226 6.03 -45.90 17.82
N PRO A 227 6.07 -46.34 19.09
CA PRO A 227 5.39 -45.63 20.17
C PRO A 227 5.94 -44.21 20.37
N THR A 228 7.26 -44.03 20.29
CA THR A 228 7.88 -42.70 20.42
C THR A 228 7.60 -41.82 19.20
N ALA A 229 7.65 -42.38 18.00
CA ALA A 229 7.28 -41.67 16.76
C ALA A 229 5.85 -41.13 16.84
N LEU A 230 4.93 -41.95 17.35
CA LEU A 230 3.55 -41.52 17.54
C LEU A 230 3.43 -40.37 18.54
N GLN A 231 4.18 -40.41 19.64
CA GLN A 231 4.21 -39.30 20.60
C GLN A 231 4.80 -38.03 19.98
N ILE A 232 5.82 -38.14 19.13
CA ILE A 232 6.34 -37.02 18.34
C ILE A 232 5.22 -36.45 17.46
N CYS A 233 4.54 -37.28 16.67
CA CYS A 233 3.43 -36.83 15.82
C CYS A 233 2.33 -36.12 16.63
N LYS A 234 2.00 -36.60 17.83
CA LYS A 234 1.05 -35.95 18.75
C LYS A 234 1.51 -34.57 19.20
N ILE A 235 2.78 -34.41 19.61
CA ILE A 235 3.36 -33.11 19.99
C ILE A 235 3.28 -32.13 18.82
N LEU A 236 3.50 -32.63 17.59
CA LEU A 236 3.43 -31.83 16.36
C LEU A 236 1.98 -31.61 15.87
N LEU A 237 0.97 -31.99 16.66
CA LEU A 237 -0.46 -31.91 16.32
C LEU A 237 -0.82 -32.60 15.00
N PHE A 238 -0.06 -33.62 14.64
CA PHE A 238 -0.17 -34.32 13.36
C PHE A 238 -0.03 -33.39 12.13
N HIS A 239 0.66 -32.26 12.28
CA HIS A 239 0.83 -31.25 11.24
C HIS A 239 1.81 -31.72 10.15
N PRO A 240 1.41 -31.84 8.87
CA PRO A 240 2.24 -32.40 7.80
C PRO A 240 3.62 -31.78 7.64
N LEU A 241 3.71 -30.45 7.58
CA LEU A 241 5.00 -29.78 7.40
C LEU A 241 5.94 -30.02 8.58
N ARG A 242 5.42 -30.03 9.82
CA ARG A 242 6.22 -30.24 11.03
C ARG A 242 6.72 -31.69 11.11
N ILE A 243 5.88 -32.66 10.70
CA ILE A 243 6.25 -34.07 10.57
C ILE A 243 7.37 -34.22 9.55
N LEU A 244 7.21 -33.64 8.35
CA LEU A 244 8.21 -33.69 7.30
C LEU A 244 9.54 -33.12 7.79
N GLN A 245 9.54 -31.89 8.31
CA GLN A 245 10.74 -31.25 8.85
C GLN A 245 11.41 -32.10 9.93
N THR A 246 10.64 -32.67 10.86
CA THR A 246 11.19 -33.50 11.94
C THR A 246 11.85 -34.77 11.41
N ALA A 247 11.18 -35.48 10.48
CA ALA A 247 11.73 -36.69 9.86
C ALA A 247 12.95 -36.37 8.98
N SER A 248 12.93 -35.25 8.25
CA SER A 248 14.07 -34.76 7.47
C SER A 248 15.25 -34.44 8.39
N ILE A 249 15.06 -33.74 9.51
CA ILE A 249 16.12 -33.48 10.49
C ILE A 249 16.70 -34.77 11.04
N MET A 250 15.87 -35.76 11.38
CA MET A 250 16.35 -37.08 11.81
C MET A 250 17.22 -37.76 10.78
N ARG A 251 16.81 -37.71 9.50
CA ARG A 251 17.54 -38.31 8.38
C ARG A 251 18.86 -37.59 8.11
N GLU A 252 18.84 -36.27 7.97
CA GLU A 252 20.00 -35.47 7.58
C GLU A 252 21.04 -35.35 8.71
N ASP A 253 20.60 -35.19 9.97
CA ASP A 253 21.50 -35.05 11.12
C ASP A 253 21.84 -36.40 11.78
N GLY A 254 21.26 -37.52 11.33
CA GLY A 254 21.49 -38.86 11.88
C GLY A 254 21.01 -39.02 13.33
N GLN A 255 19.98 -38.27 13.75
CA GLN A 255 19.48 -38.32 15.13
C GLN A 255 18.62 -39.55 15.40
N SER A 256 18.75 -40.11 16.61
CA SER A 256 17.81 -41.15 17.06
C SER A 256 16.45 -40.55 17.40
N ILE A 257 15.41 -41.38 17.36
CA ILE A 257 14.06 -40.93 17.67
C ILE A 257 13.92 -40.42 19.10
N GLN A 258 14.67 -41.01 20.05
CA GLN A 258 14.68 -40.59 21.44
C GLN A 258 15.35 -39.21 21.61
N GLN A 259 16.39 -38.92 20.84
CA GLN A 259 17.06 -37.61 20.87
C GLN A 259 16.11 -36.52 20.38
N VAL A 260 15.40 -36.75 19.27
CA VAL A 260 14.45 -35.79 18.72
C VAL A 260 13.26 -35.60 19.66
N PHE A 261 12.70 -36.69 20.21
CA PHE A 261 11.65 -36.60 21.21
C PHE A 261 12.07 -35.77 22.44
N ALA A 262 13.28 -35.98 22.95
CA ALA A 262 13.82 -35.21 24.07
C ALA A 262 14.07 -33.73 23.73
N SER A 263 14.38 -33.40 22.47
CA SER A 263 14.51 -32.01 22.00
C SER A 263 13.14 -31.32 21.89
N LEU A 264 12.16 -31.96 21.25
CA LEU A 264 10.81 -31.41 21.05
C LEU A 264 10.02 -31.23 22.36
N THR A 265 10.35 -32.00 23.40
CA THR A 265 9.72 -31.85 24.73
C THR A 265 10.28 -30.69 25.55
N LYS A 266 11.41 -30.11 25.13
CA LYS A 266 12.05 -28.97 25.79
C LYS A 266 11.72 -27.62 25.16
N THR A 267 11.24 -27.62 23.91
CA THR A 267 10.86 -26.41 23.17
C THR A 267 9.57 -25.81 23.72
N GLN A 268 9.47 -24.49 23.75
CA GLN A 268 8.33 -23.76 24.32
C GLN A 268 7.34 -23.24 23.26
N THR A 269 7.64 -23.39 21.97
CA THR A 269 6.82 -22.85 20.87
C THR A 269 6.13 -23.93 20.05
N GLN A 270 5.18 -23.49 19.22
CA GLN A 270 4.41 -24.32 18.31
C GLN A 270 5.21 -24.82 17.08
N SER A 271 6.43 -24.32 16.86
CA SER A 271 7.31 -24.66 15.72
C SER A 271 8.65 -25.28 16.17
N ALA A 272 8.56 -26.25 17.07
CA ALA A 272 9.69 -26.97 17.65
C ALA A 272 10.77 -27.50 16.64
N PRO A 273 10.43 -28.00 15.43
CA PRO A 273 11.46 -28.44 14.46
C PRO A 273 12.35 -27.29 13.95
N LEU A 274 11.76 -26.10 13.80
CA LEU A 274 12.48 -24.90 13.40
C LEU A 274 13.44 -24.45 14.52
N GLU A 275 13.00 -24.43 15.78
CA GLU A 275 13.86 -24.09 16.93
C GLU A 275 15.08 -25.01 17.07
N VAL A 276 14.85 -26.33 16.99
CA VAL A 276 15.94 -27.31 17.08
C VAL A 276 16.97 -27.10 15.96
N THR A 277 16.51 -26.76 14.76
CA THR A 277 17.41 -26.51 13.62
C THR A 277 18.13 -25.17 13.74
N ILE A 278 17.45 -24.13 14.25
CA ILE A 278 18.05 -22.82 14.54
C ILE A 278 19.26 -22.98 15.47
N GLN A 279 19.15 -23.79 16.53
CA GLN A 279 20.23 -24.00 17.49
C GLN A 279 21.49 -24.62 16.86
N LYS A 280 21.32 -25.43 15.80
CA LYS A 280 22.42 -26.10 15.09
C LYS A 280 22.89 -25.35 13.84
N SER A 281 22.15 -24.32 13.42
CA SER A 281 22.45 -23.59 12.19
C SER A 281 23.75 -22.81 12.34
N ASN A 282 24.62 -22.91 11.33
CA ASN A 282 25.80 -22.06 11.27
C ASN A 282 25.44 -20.62 10.90
N GLU A 283 26.42 -19.72 10.96
CA GLU A 283 26.17 -18.31 10.67
C GLU A 283 25.61 -18.07 9.27
N THR A 284 26.13 -18.73 8.23
CA THR A 284 25.59 -18.61 6.85
C THR A 284 24.13 -19.02 6.77
N GLN A 285 23.77 -20.15 7.38
CA GLN A 285 22.40 -20.67 7.40
C GLN A 285 21.46 -19.70 8.12
N LYS A 286 21.89 -19.13 9.25
CA LYS A 286 21.12 -18.09 9.95
C LYS A 286 20.90 -16.87 9.06
N LYS A 287 21.93 -16.40 8.34
CA LYS A 287 21.77 -15.29 7.38
C LYS A 287 20.75 -15.61 6.29
N ILE A 288 20.84 -16.80 5.69
CA ILE A 288 19.89 -17.25 4.65
C ILE A 288 18.46 -17.26 5.19
N LEU A 289 18.25 -17.85 6.37
CA LEU A 289 16.93 -17.91 7.02
C LEU A 289 16.41 -16.52 7.34
N SER A 290 17.24 -15.63 7.89
CA SER A 290 16.83 -14.24 8.16
C SER A 290 16.42 -13.50 6.90
N LEU A 291 17.20 -13.60 5.82
CA LEU A 291 16.93 -12.94 4.54
C LEU A 291 15.63 -13.44 3.89
N LEU A 292 15.38 -14.75 3.94
CA LEU A 292 14.14 -15.33 3.44
C LEU A 292 12.94 -14.98 4.34
N ALA A 293 13.14 -14.82 5.66
CA ALA A 293 12.10 -14.43 6.60
C ALA A 293 11.64 -13.00 6.36
N VAL A 294 12.58 -12.06 6.22
CA VAL A 294 12.27 -10.65 5.92
C VAL A 294 11.80 -10.42 4.48
N ALA A 295 11.91 -11.44 3.61
CA ALA A 295 11.25 -11.45 2.32
C ALA A 295 9.75 -11.81 2.41
N GLY A 296 9.20 -12.08 3.61
CA GLY A 296 7.76 -12.20 3.83
C GLY A 296 7.12 -13.44 3.21
N GLY A 297 7.89 -14.51 2.96
CA GLY A 297 7.42 -15.71 2.27
C GLY A 297 7.45 -15.61 0.73
N PHE A 298 7.87 -14.46 0.19
CA PHE A 298 8.14 -14.30 -1.23
C PHE A 298 9.51 -14.86 -1.62
N VAL A 299 9.67 -15.12 -2.91
CA VAL A 299 10.86 -15.78 -3.45
C VAL A 299 12.06 -14.83 -3.53
N LEU A 300 13.24 -15.32 -3.17
CA LEU A 300 14.51 -14.69 -3.49
C LEU A 300 15.31 -15.56 -4.45
N THR A 301 16.00 -14.93 -5.39
CA THR A 301 16.86 -15.64 -6.34
C THR A 301 18.14 -16.10 -5.64
N ARG A 302 18.74 -17.18 -6.16
CA ARG A 302 20.07 -17.64 -5.73
C ARG A 302 21.11 -16.50 -5.74
N GLU A 303 21.09 -15.67 -6.77
CA GLU A 303 22.06 -14.58 -6.95
C GLU A 303 22.02 -13.57 -5.79
N HIS A 304 20.82 -13.06 -5.44
CA HIS A 304 20.68 -12.09 -4.37
C HIS A 304 21.01 -12.67 -3.00
N LEU A 305 20.54 -13.89 -2.72
CA LEU A 305 20.83 -14.58 -1.46
C LEU A 305 22.33 -14.87 -1.29
N ALA A 306 22.99 -15.39 -2.32
CA ALA A 306 24.42 -15.70 -2.24
C ALA A 306 25.27 -14.44 -2.01
N LYS A 307 24.90 -13.32 -2.66
CA LYS A 307 25.57 -12.03 -2.48
C LYS A 307 25.40 -11.48 -1.06
N LEU A 308 24.19 -11.51 -0.52
CA LEU A 308 23.90 -10.98 0.83
C LEU A 308 24.41 -11.89 1.96
N ALA A 309 24.33 -13.21 1.79
CA ALA A 309 24.87 -14.15 2.76
C ALA A 309 26.40 -14.10 2.82
N GLY A 310 27.06 -13.72 1.71
CA GLY A 310 28.51 -13.51 1.63
C GLY A 310 29.31 -14.81 1.74
N ALA A 311 28.74 -15.94 1.32
CA ALA A 311 29.27 -17.27 1.63
C ALA A 311 29.87 -17.99 0.42
N LYS A 312 31.14 -18.42 0.54
CA LYS A 312 31.79 -19.33 -0.42
C LYS A 312 31.10 -20.72 -0.45
N THR A 313 30.43 -21.09 0.63
CA THR A 313 29.75 -22.37 0.84
C THR A 313 28.23 -22.26 0.66
N PHE A 314 27.73 -21.19 0.05
CA PHE A 314 26.28 -20.91 -0.06
C PHE A 314 25.46 -22.14 -0.50
N ASP A 315 25.89 -22.84 -1.55
CA ASP A 315 25.14 -24.00 -2.05
C ASP A 315 25.14 -25.18 -1.05
N VAL A 316 26.23 -25.38 -0.32
CA VAL A 316 26.30 -26.43 0.72
C VAL A 316 25.35 -26.09 1.86
N ASP A 317 25.36 -24.83 2.31
CA ASP A 317 24.51 -24.36 3.40
C ASP A 317 23.03 -24.35 3.01
N MET A 318 22.72 -23.91 1.79
CA MET A 318 21.37 -23.93 1.22
C MET A 318 20.85 -25.36 1.04
N ASN A 319 21.66 -26.28 0.49
CA ASN A 319 21.26 -27.68 0.33
C ASN A 319 20.96 -28.34 1.68
N ALA A 320 21.69 -27.99 2.73
CA ALA A 320 21.40 -28.48 4.08
C ALA A 320 20.08 -27.92 4.64
N LEU A 321 19.68 -26.69 4.27
CA LEU A 321 18.37 -26.13 4.64
C LEU A 321 17.22 -26.74 3.84
N LEU A 322 17.44 -26.98 2.54
CA LEU A 322 16.49 -27.69 1.67
C LEU A 322 16.28 -29.13 2.13
N GLY A 323 17.38 -29.83 2.45
CA GLY A 323 17.34 -31.22 2.91
C GLY A 323 16.56 -31.41 4.22
N ARG A 324 16.54 -30.38 5.09
CA ARG A 324 15.75 -30.34 6.33
C ARG A 324 14.31 -29.85 6.15
N GLY A 325 13.90 -29.48 4.94
CA GLY A 325 12.55 -28.97 4.67
C GLY A 325 12.23 -27.61 5.28
N LEU A 326 13.26 -26.81 5.62
CA LEU A 326 13.06 -25.45 6.14
C LEU A 326 12.85 -24.44 5.03
N VAL A 327 13.56 -24.62 3.92
CA VAL A 327 13.49 -23.76 2.74
C VAL A 327 12.84 -24.56 1.61
N GLU A 328 12.01 -23.89 0.83
CA GLU A 328 11.41 -24.45 -0.38
C GLU A 328 12.13 -23.92 -1.63
N ALA A 329 12.40 -24.81 -2.58
CA ALA A 329 12.92 -24.45 -3.89
C ALA A 329 11.78 -24.35 -4.93
N GLN A 330 11.74 -23.24 -5.67
CA GLN A 330 10.90 -23.04 -6.84
C GLN A 330 11.80 -22.74 -8.05
N GLY A 331 12.19 -23.80 -8.77
CA GLY A 331 13.21 -23.68 -9.81
C GLY A 331 14.57 -23.25 -9.22
N ALA A 332 15.04 -22.06 -9.57
CA ALA A 332 16.29 -21.48 -9.05
C ALA A 332 16.08 -20.49 -7.88
N ASN A 333 14.85 -20.36 -7.41
CA ASN A 333 14.45 -19.41 -6.37
C ASN A 333 14.10 -20.14 -5.07
N PHE A 334 14.21 -19.42 -3.96
CA PHE A 334 14.04 -19.95 -2.61
C PHE A 334 13.05 -19.11 -1.83
N ARG A 335 12.23 -19.75 -0.99
CA ARG A 335 11.34 -19.09 -0.04
C ARG A 335 11.24 -19.88 1.27
N LEU A 336 10.73 -19.25 2.31
CA LEU A 336 10.26 -19.94 3.51
C LEU A 336 8.75 -20.16 3.45
N SER A 337 8.27 -21.18 4.17
CA SER A 337 6.84 -21.28 4.44
C SER A 337 6.38 -20.11 5.32
N ASN A 338 5.14 -19.65 5.14
CA ASN A 338 4.57 -18.56 5.94
C ASN A 338 4.58 -18.87 7.45
N GLU A 339 4.46 -20.14 7.85
CA GLU A 339 4.64 -20.58 9.24
C GLU A 339 6.06 -20.32 9.74
N SER A 340 7.08 -20.68 8.94
CA SER A 340 8.49 -20.47 9.28
C SER A 340 8.81 -18.99 9.37
N VAL A 341 8.24 -18.17 8.49
CA VAL A 341 8.34 -16.70 8.54
C VAL A 341 7.76 -16.17 9.86
N LYS A 342 6.51 -16.51 10.18
CA LYS A 342 5.84 -16.08 11.43
C LYS A 342 6.64 -16.48 12.67
N SER A 343 7.16 -17.70 12.67
CA SER A 343 7.96 -18.23 13.78
C SER A 343 9.30 -17.51 13.92
N LEU A 344 10.04 -17.28 12.82
CA LEU A 344 11.32 -16.58 12.86
C LEU A 344 11.19 -15.13 13.32
N ILE A 345 10.14 -14.43 12.88
CA ILE A 345 9.87 -13.04 13.32
C ILE A 345 9.63 -12.97 14.84
N GLN A 346 9.03 -14.00 15.44
CA GLN A 346 8.82 -14.05 16.89
C GLN A 346 10.10 -14.42 17.66
N LEU A 347 10.97 -15.23 17.06
CA LEU A 347 12.16 -15.77 17.72
C LEU A 347 13.40 -14.87 17.58
N TRP A 348 13.55 -14.17 16.46
CA TRP A 348 14.77 -13.43 16.13
C TRP A 348 14.48 -11.94 15.97
N ASP A 349 15.45 -11.10 16.36
CA ASP A 349 15.48 -9.72 15.91
C ASP A 349 15.94 -9.67 14.45
N LEU A 350 14.98 -9.44 13.56
CA LEU A 350 15.18 -9.38 12.11
C LEU A 350 15.30 -7.94 11.59
N SER A 351 15.22 -6.94 12.46
CA SER A 351 15.14 -5.52 12.05
C SER A 351 16.32 -5.10 11.16
N GLY A 352 17.55 -5.50 11.51
CA GLY A 352 18.75 -5.20 10.71
C GLY A 352 18.84 -6.00 9.40
N TRP A 353 18.23 -7.20 9.34
CA TRP A 353 18.20 -8.01 8.12
C TRP A 353 17.25 -7.45 7.08
N GLU A 354 16.12 -6.94 7.53
CA GLU A 354 15.16 -6.24 6.69
C GLU A 354 15.80 -5.00 6.06
N ASP A 355 16.51 -4.18 6.85
CA ASP A 355 17.24 -3.02 6.34
C ASP A 355 18.30 -3.42 5.33
N ALA A 356 19.04 -4.50 5.59
CA ALA A 356 20.04 -5.02 4.67
C ALA A 356 19.42 -5.46 3.34
N LEU A 357 18.27 -6.14 3.37
CA LEU A 357 17.59 -6.61 2.16
C LEU A 357 17.01 -5.44 1.35
N ILE A 358 16.36 -4.47 2.00
CA ILE A 358 15.83 -3.25 1.36
C ILE A 358 16.99 -2.48 0.69
N ASN A 359 18.07 -2.23 1.43
CA ASN A 359 19.23 -1.50 0.91
C ASN A 359 19.92 -2.24 -0.24
N HIS A 360 20.03 -3.57 -0.18
CA HIS A 360 20.59 -4.37 -1.26
C HIS A 360 19.78 -4.23 -2.56
N PHE A 361 18.46 -4.36 -2.49
CA PHE A 361 17.61 -4.21 -3.66
C PHE A 361 17.58 -2.78 -4.17
N SER A 362 17.54 -1.78 -3.29
CA SER A 362 17.65 -0.37 -3.65
C SER A 362 18.96 -0.09 -4.42
N ASN A 363 20.11 -0.55 -3.91
CA ASN A 363 21.40 -0.38 -4.57
C ASN A 363 21.51 -1.16 -5.89
N TRP A 364 20.98 -2.39 -5.93
CA TRP A 364 20.96 -3.19 -7.15
C TRP A 364 20.13 -2.49 -8.24
N LEU A 365 18.94 -1.98 -7.91
CA LEU A 365 18.06 -1.31 -8.87
C LEU A 365 18.64 -0.02 -9.47
N GLN A 366 19.52 0.67 -8.75
CA GLN A 366 20.21 1.86 -9.28
C GLN A 366 21.26 1.52 -10.34
N THR A 367 21.79 0.29 -10.34
CA THR A 367 22.86 -0.15 -11.26
C THR A 367 22.38 -1.19 -12.27
N ALA A 368 21.20 -1.78 -12.05
CA ALA A 368 20.61 -2.76 -12.94
C ALA A 368 20.27 -2.14 -14.30
N PRO A 369 20.51 -2.85 -15.41
CA PRO A 369 20.06 -2.42 -16.73
C PRO A 369 18.55 -2.15 -16.75
N GLN A 370 18.12 -1.10 -17.46
CA GLN A 370 16.71 -0.70 -17.54
C GLN A 370 15.83 -1.77 -18.19
N ASP A 371 16.41 -2.64 -19.00
CA ASP A 371 15.77 -3.79 -19.67
C ASP A 371 15.81 -5.09 -18.84
N MET A 372 16.38 -5.07 -17.63
CA MET A 372 16.45 -6.25 -16.77
C MET A 372 15.07 -6.60 -16.20
N LEU A 373 14.66 -7.88 -16.39
CA LEU A 373 13.37 -8.41 -15.93
C LEU A 373 13.29 -8.50 -14.40
N VAL A 374 12.55 -7.56 -13.81
CA VAL A 374 12.21 -7.51 -12.38
C VAL A 374 11.22 -8.62 -11.97
N ASP A 375 10.61 -9.30 -12.95
CA ASP A 375 9.53 -10.28 -12.79
C ASP A 375 9.79 -11.33 -11.70
N GLN A 376 11.01 -11.86 -11.65
CA GLN A 376 11.37 -12.94 -10.70
C GLN A 376 11.32 -12.53 -9.23
N VAL A 377 11.45 -11.23 -8.94
CA VAL A 377 11.47 -10.67 -7.57
C VAL A 377 10.43 -9.58 -7.37
N ALA A 378 9.49 -9.41 -8.32
CA ALA A 378 8.52 -8.31 -8.30
C ALA A 378 7.67 -8.31 -7.03
N ASN A 379 7.15 -9.48 -6.63
CA ASN A 379 6.36 -9.61 -5.39
C ASN A 379 7.21 -9.33 -4.14
N THR A 380 8.46 -9.77 -4.13
CA THR A 380 9.39 -9.49 -3.03
C THR A 380 9.69 -8.00 -2.93
N LEU A 381 9.95 -7.33 -4.04
CA LEU A 381 10.15 -5.88 -4.06
C LEU A 381 8.88 -5.11 -3.67
N PHE A 382 7.70 -5.59 -4.08
CA PHE A 382 6.42 -5.00 -3.69
C PHE A 382 6.17 -5.13 -2.18
N HIS A 383 6.54 -6.26 -1.59
CA HIS A 383 6.56 -6.40 -0.14
C HIS A 383 7.56 -5.42 0.50
N LEU A 384 8.80 -5.38 0.00
CA LEU A 384 9.86 -4.56 0.59
C LEU A 384 9.63 -3.05 0.47
N ILE A 385 8.94 -2.55 -0.56
CA ILE A 385 8.60 -1.12 -0.64
C ILE A 385 7.58 -0.73 0.44
N GLN A 386 6.63 -1.60 0.77
CA GLN A 386 5.69 -1.37 1.88
C GLN A 386 6.44 -1.32 3.21
N ARG A 387 7.31 -2.31 3.45
CA ARG A 387 8.17 -2.37 4.63
C ARG A 387 9.11 -1.17 4.75
N ALA A 388 9.69 -0.71 3.64
CA ALA A 388 10.48 0.51 3.60
C ALA A 388 9.67 1.76 3.98
N GLY A 389 8.40 1.83 3.56
CA GLY A 389 7.46 2.89 3.94
C GLY A 389 7.16 2.89 5.44
N GLU A 390 6.82 1.73 6.00
CA GLU A 390 6.57 1.56 7.45
C GLU A 390 7.78 1.97 8.29
N LYS A 391 9.00 1.70 7.80
CA LYS A 391 10.27 2.08 8.45
C LYS A 391 10.73 3.50 8.11
N LYS A 392 9.90 4.29 7.42
CA LYS A 392 10.20 5.67 7.00
C LYS A 392 11.51 5.78 6.20
N GLN A 393 11.89 4.73 5.47
CA GLN A 393 13.07 4.69 4.59
C GLN A 393 12.73 5.27 3.21
N TRP A 394 12.34 6.55 3.19
CA TRP A 394 11.71 7.18 2.03
C TRP A 394 12.58 7.14 0.76
N ASN A 395 13.90 7.28 0.87
CA ASN A 395 14.78 7.16 -0.29
C ASN A 395 14.70 5.76 -0.95
N ASN A 396 14.62 4.70 -0.15
CA ASN A 396 14.46 3.33 -0.65
C ASN A 396 13.07 3.13 -1.27
N VAL A 397 12.02 3.74 -0.69
CA VAL A 397 10.67 3.74 -1.27
C VAL A 397 10.69 4.32 -2.68
N VAL A 398 11.37 5.45 -2.88
CA VAL A 398 11.47 6.11 -4.19
C VAL A 398 12.22 5.23 -5.20
N VAL A 399 13.39 4.72 -4.84
CA VAL A 399 14.22 3.90 -5.76
C VAL A 399 13.48 2.63 -6.19
N ILE A 400 12.93 1.88 -5.23
CA ILE A 400 12.22 0.63 -5.52
C ILE A 400 10.90 0.95 -6.26
N GLY A 401 10.15 1.94 -5.78
CA GLY A 401 8.85 2.30 -6.35
C GLY A 401 8.94 2.77 -7.80
N LYS A 402 9.92 3.61 -8.14
CA LYS A 402 10.14 4.08 -9.51
C LYS A 402 10.41 2.94 -10.50
N ARG A 403 11.04 1.86 -10.05
CA ARG A 403 11.23 0.67 -10.88
C ARG A 403 9.95 -0.15 -10.97
N LEU A 404 9.30 -0.41 -9.84
CA LEU A 404 8.12 -1.27 -9.80
C LEU A 404 6.92 -0.67 -10.53
N GLU A 405 6.69 0.63 -10.42
CA GLU A 405 5.51 1.28 -10.99
C GLU A 405 5.40 1.03 -12.50
N GLN A 406 6.52 1.13 -13.23
CA GLN A 406 6.58 0.89 -14.67
C GLN A 406 6.27 -0.56 -15.00
N PHE A 407 6.87 -1.48 -14.24
CA PHE A 407 6.66 -2.91 -14.42
C PHE A 407 5.20 -3.30 -14.14
N TYR A 408 4.61 -2.81 -13.06
CA TYR A 408 3.24 -3.10 -12.65
C TYR A 408 2.21 -2.49 -13.60
N ALA A 409 2.46 -1.27 -14.11
CA ALA A 409 1.67 -0.68 -15.19
C ALA A 409 1.64 -1.60 -16.41
N LEU A 410 2.81 -2.02 -16.92
CA LEU A 410 3.00 -2.91 -18.09
C LEU A 410 2.37 -4.29 -17.93
N LYS A 411 2.46 -4.87 -16.71
CA LYS A 411 1.82 -6.14 -16.35
C LYS A 411 0.32 -6.01 -16.07
N LYS A 412 -0.27 -4.82 -16.25
CA LYS A 412 -1.69 -4.50 -16.03
C LYS A 412 -2.15 -4.69 -14.57
N LYS A 413 -1.21 -4.75 -13.62
CA LYS A 413 -1.44 -4.85 -12.17
C LYS A 413 -1.73 -3.47 -11.57
N TRP A 414 -2.88 -2.92 -11.89
CA TRP A 414 -3.18 -1.49 -11.74
C TRP A 414 -3.64 -1.10 -10.34
N ASP A 415 -4.14 -2.03 -9.54
CA ASP A 415 -4.40 -1.76 -8.11
C ASP A 415 -3.09 -1.73 -7.35
N SER A 416 -2.22 -2.72 -7.59
CA SER A 416 -0.86 -2.72 -7.04
C SER A 416 -0.04 -1.51 -7.52
N TRP A 417 -0.20 -1.10 -8.78
CA TRP A 417 0.42 0.12 -9.31
C TRP A 417 -0.05 1.37 -8.55
N LEU A 418 -1.34 1.49 -8.24
CA LEU A 418 -1.87 2.57 -7.42
C LEU A 418 -1.21 2.60 -6.03
N LYS A 419 -1.08 1.45 -5.37
CA LYS A 419 -0.41 1.35 -4.07
C LYS A 419 1.04 1.83 -4.14
N ILE A 420 1.79 1.43 -5.17
CA ILE A 420 3.16 1.91 -5.39
C ILE A 420 3.20 3.43 -5.56
N LEU A 421 2.32 4.00 -6.40
CA LEU A 421 2.29 5.44 -6.64
C LEU A 421 1.92 6.24 -5.39
N LYS A 422 0.96 5.76 -4.59
CA LYS A 422 0.59 6.37 -3.29
C LYS A 422 1.78 6.36 -2.32
N LEU A 423 2.55 5.27 -2.25
CA LEU A 423 3.77 5.20 -1.43
C LEU A 423 4.84 6.19 -1.89
N ILE A 424 5.03 6.35 -3.20
CA ILE A 424 5.99 7.34 -3.74
C ILE A 424 5.51 8.76 -3.43
N GLN A 425 4.21 9.04 -3.54
CA GLN A 425 3.64 10.35 -3.19
C GLN A 425 3.87 10.67 -1.71
N LEU A 426 3.63 9.72 -0.82
CA LEU A 426 3.89 9.85 0.61
C LEU A 426 5.39 10.11 0.87
N ALA A 427 6.27 9.33 0.24
CA ALA A 427 7.72 9.54 0.32
C ALA A 427 8.12 10.95 -0.15
N ALA A 428 7.50 11.47 -1.22
CA ALA A 428 7.76 12.82 -1.72
C ALA A 428 7.39 13.91 -0.70
N GLN A 429 6.26 13.74 -0.01
CA GLN A 429 5.81 14.65 1.05
C GLN A 429 6.81 14.66 2.22
N TYR A 430 7.21 13.48 2.72
CA TYR A 430 8.17 13.37 3.82
C TYR A 430 9.56 13.89 3.46
N LEU A 431 10.04 13.62 2.24
CA LEU A 431 11.30 14.13 1.73
C LEU A 431 11.23 15.62 1.37
N LYS A 432 10.03 16.22 1.37
CA LYS A 432 9.76 17.58 0.88
C LYS A 432 10.25 17.78 -0.56
N ASP A 433 10.25 16.71 -1.36
CA ASP A 433 10.68 16.73 -2.76
C ASP A 433 9.50 17.12 -3.66
N GLN A 434 9.46 18.39 -4.02
CA GLN A 434 8.41 18.97 -4.86
C GLN A 434 8.44 18.42 -6.30
N TYR A 435 9.62 18.10 -6.85
CA TYR A 435 9.71 17.49 -8.19
C TYR A 435 9.11 16.09 -8.19
N LEU A 436 9.42 15.30 -7.15
CA LEU A 436 8.85 13.97 -6.99
C LEU A 436 7.35 14.02 -6.71
N SER A 437 6.88 14.96 -5.90
CA SER A 437 5.46 15.15 -5.60
C SER A 437 4.66 15.46 -6.86
N ALA A 438 5.12 16.43 -7.65
CA ALA A 438 4.56 16.73 -8.96
C ALA A 438 4.52 15.52 -9.90
N TRP A 439 5.61 14.75 -9.93
CA TRP A 439 5.67 13.55 -10.76
C TRP A 439 4.70 12.47 -10.28
N ALA A 440 4.58 12.22 -8.97
CA ALA A 440 3.70 11.19 -8.43
C ALA A 440 2.23 11.54 -8.67
N LEU A 441 1.84 12.80 -8.43
CA LEU A 441 0.52 13.34 -8.76
C LEU A 441 0.22 13.20 -10.26
N HIS A 442 1.20 13.52 -11.12
CA HIS A 442 1.07 13.33 -12.57
C HIS A 442 0.81 11.86 -12.95
N GLN A 443 1.51 10.91 -12.32
CA GLN A 443 1.31 9.49 -12.58
C GLN A 443 -0.07 9.00 -12.11
N LEU A 444 -0.48 9.38 -10.90
CA LEU A 444 -1.81 9.07 -10.35
C LEU A 444 -2.91 9.63 -11.25
N GLY A 445 -2.80 10.90 -11.65
CA GLY A 445 -3.77 11.54 -12.55
C GLY A 445 -3.79 10.92 -13.95
N SER A 446 -2.64 10.46 -14.46
CA SER A 446 -2.56 9.74 -15.73
C SER A 446 -3.20 8.36 -15.67
N ARG A 447 -3.05 7.63 -14.54
CA ARG A 447 -3.75 6.38 -14.28
C ARG A 447 -5.27 6.62 -14.20
N ALA A 448 -5.71 7.61 -13.44
CA ALA A 448 -7.11 7.99 -13.32
C ALA A 448 -7.73 8.35 -14.68
N LEU A 449 -7.02 9.12 -15.51
CA LEU A 449 -7.40 9.42 -16.89
C LEU A 449 -7.61 8.15 -17.73
N CYS A 450 -6.74 7.15 -17.58
CA CYS A 450 -6.85 5.89 -18.30
C CYS A 450 -8.02 5.02 -17.84
N LEU A 451 -8.44 5.16 -16.57
CA LEU A 451 -9.60 4.48 -15.98
C LEU A 451 -10.92 5.25 -16.17
N ASP A 452 -10.91 6.37 -16.89
CA ASP A 452 -12.04 7.28 -17.06
C ASP A 452 -12.57 7.92 -15.76
N LEU A 453 -11.72 8.00 -14.73
CA LEU A 453 -12.00 8.69 -13.47
C LEU A 453 -11.71 10.19 -13.64
N LYS A 454 -12.60 10.88 -14.39
CA LYS A 454 -12.34 12.24 -14.91
C LYS A 454 -12.07 13.29 -13.84
N THR A 455 -12.85 13.29 -12.75
CA THR A 455 -12.70 14.24 -11.65
C THR A 455 -11.34 14.06 -10.98
N GLU A 456 -11.05 12.84 -10.54
CA GLU A 456 -9.76 12.48 -9.93
C GLU A 456 -8.58 12.82 -10.86
N ALA A 457 -8.68 12.49 -12.15
CA ALA A 457 -7.66 12.81 -13.13
C ALA A 457 -7.42 14.32 -13.26
N SER A 458 -8.49 15.11 -13.31
CA SER A 458 -8.43 16.57 -13.37
C SER A 458 -7.71 17.15 -12.15
N ASP A 459 -8.13 16.74 -10.96
CA ASP A 459 -7.61 17.29 -9.70
C ASP A 459 -6.12 16.99 -9.54
N LEU A 460 -5.72 15.73 -9.73
CA LEU A 460 -4.34 15.30 -9.59
C LEU A 460 -3.42 15.93 -10.65
N LEU A 461 -3.87 16.00 -11.90
CA LEU A 461 -3.08 16.62 -12.98
C LEU A 461 -2.97 18.15 -12.79
N ASN A 462 -4.01 18.83 -12.31
CA ASN A 462 -3.93 20.27 -12.02
C ASN A 462 -3.00 20.58 -10.84
N GLN A 463 -3.03 19.76 -9.78
CA GLN A 463 -2.05 19.86 -8.68
C GLN A 463 -0.62 19.67 -9.18
N ALA A 464 -0.37 18.62 -9.98
CA ALA A 464 0.93 18.40 -10.61
C ALA A 464 1.36 19.59 -11.49
N LEU A 465 0.44 20.15 -12.27
CA LEU A 465 0.69 21.31 -13.14
C LEU A 465 1.11 22.54 -12.33
N LYS A 466 0.41 22.83 -11.22
CA LYS A 466 0.70 23.94 -10.31
C LYS A 466 2.12 23.83 -9.75
N ILE A 467 2.50 22.66 -9.24
CA ILE A 467 3.84 22.43 -8.68
C ILE A 467 4.91 22.53 -9.77
N ARG A 468 4.71 21.89 -10.94
CA ARG A 468 5.67 21.96 -12.06
C ARG A 468 5.90 23.38 -12.56
N LYS A 469 4.83 24.19 -12.59
CA LYS A 469 4.92 25.61 -12.94
C LYS A 469 5.73 26.40 -11.91
N ALA A 470 5.50 26.17 -10.62
CA ALA A 470 6.26 26.82 -9.55
C ALA A 470 7.75 26.44 -9.58
N LEU A 471 8.07 25.19 -9.94
CA LEU A 471 9.45 24.69 -10.04
C LEU A 471 10.18 25.10 -11.33
N GLY A 472 9.44 25.56 -12.36
CA GLY A 472 10.01 25.80 -13.68
C GLY A 472 10.34 24.53 -14.48
N ASP A 473 9.74 23.39 -14.13
CA ASP A 473 9.89 22.09 -14.82
C ASP A 473 9.17 22.12 -16.17
N LYS A 474 9.82 22.68 -17.21
CA LYS A 474 9.23 22.87 -18.54
C LYS A 474 8.82 21.55 -19.20
N ASP A 475 9.65 20.52 -19.07
CA ASP A 475 9.42 19.23 -19.71
C ASP A 475 8.29 18.47 -19.02
N GLY A 476 8.27 18.44 -17.68
CA GLY A 476 7.14 17.89 -16.92
C GLY A 476 5.84 18.65 -17.18
N LEU A 477 5.88 19.99 -17.20
CA LEU A 477 4.70 20.82 -17.46
C LEU A 477 4.10 20.48 -18.84
N ALA A 478 4.94 20.29 -19.86
CA ALA A 478 4.49 19.91 -21.19
C ALA A 478 3.75 18.55 -21.21
N VAL A 479 4.23 17.56 -20.44
CA VAL A 479 3.59 16.24 -20.36
C VAL A 479 2.27 16.30 -19.55
N THR A 480 2.24 17.04 -18.43
CA THR A 480 0.99 17.22 -17.64
C THR A 480 -0.07 17.96 -18.43
N GLN A 481 0.29 19.07 -19.07
CA GLN A 481 -0.62 19.84 -19.91
C GLN A 481 -1.15 19.00 -21.07
N HIS A 482 -0.31 18.15 -21.67
CA HIS A 482 -0.76 17.23 -22.70
C HIS A 482 -1.86 16.29 -22.20
N ASN A 483 -1.68 15.66 -21.03
CA ASN A 483 -2.69 14.75 -20.48
C ASN A 483 -3.98 15.50 -20.07
N LEU A 484 -3.88 16.73 -19.55
CA LEU A 484 -5.06 17.59 -19.30
C LEU A 484 -5.81 17.93 -20.60
N ASN A 485 -5.09 18.25 -21.68
CA ASN A 485 -5.72 18.50 -22.98
C ASN A 485 -6.44 17.25 -23.50
N VAL A 486 -5.85 16.07 -23.28
CA VAL A 486 -6.46 14.78 -23.63
C VAL A 486 -7.71 14.50 -22.79
N LEU A 487 -7.69 14.82 -21.49
CA LEU A 487 -8.85 14.71 -20.59
C LEU A 487 -10.01 15.61 -21.06
N MET A 488 -9.69 16.84 -21.47
CA MET A 488 -10.66 17.85 -21.91
C MET A 488 -11.10 17.68 -23.39
N ASN A 489 -10.64 16.63 -24.07
CA ASN A 489 -10.86 16.42 -25.51
C ASN A 489 -10.43 17.59 -26.40
N VAL A 490 -9.44 18.38 -25.98
CA VAL A 490 -8.88 19.47 -26.78
C VAL A 490 -8.04 18.86 -27.90
N PRO A 491 -8.23 19.25 -29.19
CA PRO A 491 -7.42 18.72 -30.29
C PRO A 491 -5.94 18.98 -30.06
N VAL A 492 -5.18 17.93 -29.73
CA VAL A 492 -3.73 18.05 -29.57
C VAL A 492 -3.10 18.14 -30.96
N PRO A 493 -2.24 19.15 -31.24
CA PRO A 493 -1.54 19.22 -32.53
C PRO A 493 -0.65 17.98 -32.68
N ASN A 494 -1.00 17.09 -33.62
CA ASN A 494 -0.10 16.02 -34.03
C ASN A 494 1.19 16.68 -34.55
N LYS A 495 2.36 16.19 -34.09
CA LYS A 495 3.67 16.60 -34.60
C LYS A 495 3.58 16.66 -36.13
N ILE A 496 3.77 17.87 -36.68
CA ILE A 496 3.85 18.11 -38.11
C ILE A 496 4.90 17.14 -38.66
N SER A 497 4.44 16.15 -39.42
CA SER A 497 5.31 15.36 -40.27
C SER A 497 6.05 16.38 -41.13
N LYS A 498 7.38 16.46 -41.04
CA LYS A 498 8.17 17.32 -41.94
C LYS A 498 7.70 17.00 -43.37
N PRO A 499 7.14 17.95 -44.13
CA PRO A 499 6.67 17.63 -45.46
C PRO A 499 7.88 17.16 -46.28
N LYS A 500 7.74 15.98 -46.91
CA LYS A 500 8.69 15.58 -47.95
C LYS A 500 8.57 16.63 -49.05
N LEU A 501 9.57 17.52 -49.19
CA LEU A 501 9.65 18.41 -50.34
C LEU A 501 9.64 17.53 -51.59
N SER A 502 8.60 17.68 -52.40
CA SER A 502 8.56 17.08 -53.73
C SER A 502 9.68 17.69 -54.58
N ALA A 503 10.20 16.91 -55.52
CA ALA A 503 11.34 17.29 -56.36
C ALA A 503 11.11 18.60 -57.15
N LEU A 504 9.86 19.08 -57.27
CA LEU A 504 9.52 20.35 -57.91
C LEU A 504 9.79 21.61 -57.06
N GLN A 505 10.01 21.49 -55.75
CA GLN A 505 10.36 22.64 -54.90
C GLN A 505 11.88 22.88 -54.77
N LYS A 506 12.71 21.99 -55.34
CA LYS A 506 14.18 22.20 -55.43
C LYS A 506 14.60 23.15 -56.57
N THR A 507 13.71 23.48 -57.50
CA THR A 507 13.99 24.34 -58.67
C THR A 507 13.63 25.81 -58.49
N LEU A 508 13.14 26.24 -57.32
CA LEU A 508 12.88 27.66 -57.03
C LEU A 508 13.91 28.32 -56.09
N LEU A 509 15.01 27.65 -55.79
CA LEU A 509 16.14 28.20 -55.00
C LEU A 509 17.34 28.64 -55.86
N ILE A 510 17.14 28.82 -57.17
CA ILE A 510 18.09 29.50 -58.06
C ILE A 510 17.30 30.57 -58.83
N GLY A 511 17.20 31.75 -58.25
CA GLY A 511 16.55 32.91 -58.89
C GLY A 511 15.82 33.78 -57.90
N GLY A 512 16.54 34.66 -57.21
CA GLY A 512 15.91 35.61 -56.29
C GLY A 512 16.83 36.28 -55.28
N ALA A 513 18.10 36.53 -55.63
CA ALA A 513 18.88 37.54 -54.93
C ALA A 513 18.25 38.91 -55.24
N GLY A 514 17.52 39.48 -54.27
CA GLY A 514 16.93 40.82 -54.43
C GLY A 514 15.83 41.26 -53.46
N GLY A 515 15.24 40.37 -52.65
CA GLY A 515 14.07 40.72 -51.82
C GLY A 515 14.28 40.80 -50.30
N GLY A 516 15.45 40.40 -49.78
CA GLY A 516 15.67 40.18 -48.34
C GLY A 516 16.21 41.37 -47.53
N LEU A 517 16.46 42.53 -48.16
CA LEU A 517 17.13 43.66 -47.51
C LEU A 517 16.16 44.76 -46.99
N ILE A 518 14.85 44.62 -47.20
CA ILE A 518 13.86 45.66 -46.84
C ILE A 518 13.15 45.37 -45.50
N VAL A 519 13.06 44.09 -45.07
CA VAL A 519 12.37 43.74 -43.80
C VAL A 519 13.31 43.83 -42.58
N PHE A 520 14.62 43.75 -42.79
CA PHE A 520 15.62 43.82 -41.70
C PHE A 520 15.93 45.27 -41.27
N VAL A 521 15.59 46.28 -42.08
CA VAL A 521 15.79 47.71 -41.78
C VAL A 521 14.59 48.31 -41.03
N LEU A 522 13.39 47.71 -41.09
CA LEU A 522 12.19 48.23 -40.43
C LEU A 522 11.99 47.75 -38.97
N LEU A 523 12.71 46.72 -38.51
CA LEU A 523 12.59 46.21 -37.14
C LEU A 523 13.65 46.76 -36.16
N ILE A 524 14.69 47.43 -36.65
CA ILE A 524 15.71 48.07 -35.81
C ILE A 524 15.32 49.52 -35.45
N THR A 525 14.34 50.12 -36.14
CA THR A 525 13.86 51.49 -35.88
C THR A 525 12.70 51.59 -34.88
N ALA A 526 12.10 50.48 -34.42
CA ALA A 526 10.94 50.49 -33.50
C ALA A 526 11.27 50.13 -32.03
N GLY A 527 12.53 49.89 -31.68
CA GLY A 527 12.94 49.44 -30.35
C GLY A 527 13.72 50.44 -29.48
N VAL A 528 13.86 51.70 -29.89
CA VAL A 528 14.75 52.68 -29.21
C VAL A 528 14.01 53.92 -28.67
N ILE A 529 12.68 54.02 -28.79
CA ILE A 529 11.95 55.18 -28.26
C ILE A 529 10.67 54.73 -27.55
N TYR A 530 10.80 54.21 -26.33
CA TYR A 530 9.80 54.45 -25.28
C TYR A 530 10.25 53.84 -23.94
N PHE A 531 10.44 54.72 -22.96
CA PHE A 531 10.52 54.49 -21.51
C PHE A 531 11.86 54.07 -20.88
N ALA A 532 12.68 55.09 -20.61
CA ALA A 532 13.44 55.18 -19.38
C ALA A 532 13.30 56.60 -18.77
N THR A 533 13.18 56.64 -17.45
CA THR A 533 13.38 57.76 -16.49
C THR A 533 12.14 58.47 -15.88
N PRO A 534 12.11 58.65 -14.53
CA PRO A 534 10.96 59.13 -13.73
C PRO A 534 11.02 60.66 -13.47
N PRO A 535 9.95 61.30 -12.95
CA PRO A 535 9.97 62.73 -12.65
C PRO A 535 10.42 63.04 -11.21
N GLU A 536 11.32 64.03 -11.10
CA GLU A 536 11.67 64.78 -9.88
C GLU A 536 10.61 65.86 -9.58
N ILE A 537 10.39 66.17 -8.29
CA ILE A 537 9.62 67.34 -7.81
C ILE A 537 10.53 68.20 -6.91
N PRO A 538 10.46 69.54 -6.95
CA PRO A 538 11.48 70.41 -6.36
C PRO A 538 11.23 70.79 -4.89
N VAL A 539 12.34 71.10 -4.22
CA VAL A 539 12.48 71.58 -2.83
C VAL A 539 12.55 73.11 -2.73
N THR A 540 12.14 73.66 -1.59
CA THR A 540 12.77 74.82 -0.92
C THR A 540 12.42 74.84 0.58
N PRO A 541 13.17 75.53 1.47
CA PRO A 541 13.69 74.96 2.71
C PRO A 541 13.18 75.69 3.97
N THR A 542 13.58 75.24 5.18
CA THR A 542 14.22 76.05 6.24
C THR A 542 14.41 75.25 7.54
N ASP A 543 15.69 75.05 7.89
CA ASP A 543 16.40 75.07 9.19
C ASP A 543 16.01 74.29 10.47
N ARG A 544 17.07 73.57 10.92
CA ARG A 544 17.70 73.54 12.27
C ARG A 544 17.37 72.40 13.27
N PRO A 545 18.32 72.04 14.16
CA PRO A 545 18.80 70.66 14.34
C PRO A 545 18.63 70.15 15.79
N THR A 546 19.12 68.93 16.12
CA THR A 546 20.10 68.65 17.21
C THR A 546 20.43 67.14 17.34
N ASN A 547 21.70 66.90 17.65
CA ASN A 547 22.54 65.71 17.80
C ASN A 547 22.18 64.59 18.83
N THR A 548 22.76 63.39 18.55
CA THR A 548 23.47 62.41 19.45
C THR A 548 22.68 61.45 20.40
N PRO A 549 23.26 60.33 20.90
CA PRO A 549 23.66 59.05 20.27
C PRO A 549 23.17 57.80 21.10
N PRO A 550 23.57 56.53 20.82
CA PRO A 550 22.97 55.33 21.45
C PRO A 550 23.86 54.64 22.52
N PRO A 551 23.30 53.78 23.41
CA PRO A 551 24.05 52.74 24.13
C PRO A 551 23.57 51.32 23.70
N THR A 552 24.40 50.32 23.39
CA THR A 552 25.48 49.59 24.11
C THR A 552 25.00 48.73 25.31
N PHE A 553 25.32 47.43 25.21
CA PHE A 553 25.13 46.31 26.14
C PHE A 553 25.58 46.56 27.58
N THR A 554 24.93 45.91 28.56
CA THR A 554 25.57 45.37 29.78
C THR A 554 24.76 44.20 30.35
N ALA A 555 25.46 43.11 30.67
CA ALA A 555 24.97 41.97 31.45
C ALA A 555 25.22 42.22 32.94
N THR A 556 24.27 41.85 33.81
CA THR A 556 24.44 41.89 35.27
C THR A 556 24.04 40.55 35.88
N GLN A 557 25.02 39.88 36.48
CA GLN A 557 24.85 38.80 37.46
C GLN A 557 24.37 39.40 38.78
N GLU A 558 23.45 38.74 39.48
CA GLU A 558 23.17 39.01 40.89
C GLU A 558 23.47 37.80 41.77
N ILE A 559 23.83 38.15 43.01
CA ILE A 559 24.63 37.45 43.99
C ILE A 559 23.73 36.67 44.96
N ILE A 560 24.28 35.56 45.44
CA ILE A 560 23.74 34.67 46.47
C ILE A 560 23.52 35.41 47.79
N THR A 561 22.39 35.16 48.48
CA THR A 561 22.32 35.27 49.95
C THR A 561 21.41 34.17 50.52
N ALA A 562 21.86 33.54 51.61
CA ALA A 562 21.31 32.33 52.19
C ALA A 562 20.31 32.57 53.34
N SER A 563 19.27 31.70 53.40
CA SER A 563 18.54 31.10 54.55
C SER A 563 18.00 31.97 55.71
N PRO A 564 16.80 31.64 56.26
CA PRO A 564 16.68 30.46 57.12
C PRO A 564 15.42 29.59 56.93
N THR A 565 15.59 28.31 57.30
CA THR A 565 14.60 27.23 57.43
C THR A 565 13.36 27.60 58.26
N PRO A 566 12.17 27.13 57.87
CA PRO A 566 11.21 26.63 58.86
C PRO A 566 10.64 25.24 58.52
N THR A 567 10.74 24.37 59.53
CA THR A 567 9.73 23.42 60.02
C THR A 567 8.95 22.56 59.01
N ARG A 568 9.31 21.27 59.04
CA ARG A 568 8.63 20.10 58.46
C ARG A 568 7.10 20.14 58.69
N ARG A 569 6.34 20.45 57.64
CA ARG A 569 4.90 20.18 57.54
C ARG A 569 4.72 18.78 56.97
N VAL A 570 3.84 17.99 57.57
CA VAL A 570 3.44 16.66 57.07
C VAL A 570 2.89 16.83 55.66
N THR A 571 3.60 16.31 54.66
CA THR A 571 3.18 16.32 53.26
C THR A 571 1.95 15.43 53.13
N ALA A 572 0.80 16.04 52.83
CA ALA A 572 -0.34 15.32 52.30
C ALA A 572 0.12 14.55 51.05
N THR A 573 -0.31 13.29 50.92
CA THR A 573 -0.11 12.48 49.72
C THR A 573 -0.41 13.33 48.48
N PRO A 574 0.52 13.48 47.52
CA PRO A 574 0.26 14.30 46.34
C PRO A 574 -0.95 13.71 45.61
N VAL A 575 -1.99 14.53 45.44
CA VAL A 575 -3.09 14.21 44.54
C VAL A 575 -2.46 14.03 43.15
N PRO A 576 -2.74 12.94 42.43
CA PRO A 576 -2.18 12.73 41.11
C PRO A 576 -2.53 13.92 40.22
N ARG A 577 -1.51 14.60 39.68
CA ARG A 577 -1.70 15.80 38.84
C ARG A 577 -1.94 15.34 37.41
N GLU A 578 -3.10 15.68 36.86
CA GLU A 578 -3.41 15.44 35.45
C GLU A 578 -2.51 16.34 34.57
N VAL A 579 -1.96 15.76 33.50
CA VAL A 579 -1.11 16.44 32.51
C VAL A 579 -1.60 16.15 31.11
N ILE A 580 -1.42 17.11 30.22
CA ILE A 580 -1.68 16.97 28.78
C ILE A 580 -0.53 16.13 28.19
N LEU A 581 -0.87 14.94 27.69
CA LEU A 581 0.04 14.06 26.96
C LEU A 581 0.16 14.50 25.50
N PHE A 582 -0.94 14.97 24.91
CA PHE A 582 -0.99 15.48 23.54
C PHE A 582 -2.13 16.50 23.37
N ASP A 583 -1.89 17.56 22.61
CA ASP A 583 -2.85 18.62 22.30
C ASP A 583 -3.12 18.61 20.79
N PHE A 584 -4.31 18.16 20.40
CA PHE A 584 -4.68 17.96 19.00
C PHE A 584 -4.94 19.28 18.28
N VAL A 585 -5.55 20.26 18.95
CA VAL A 585 -5.84 21.57 18.35
C VAL A 585 -4.52 22.28 18.04
N LYS A 586 -3.60 22.32 19.00
CA LYS A 586 -2.29 22.96 18.82
C LYS A 586 -1.41 22.25 17.80
N SER A 587 -1.53 20.93 17.69
CA SER A 587 -0.75 20.11 16.75
C SER A 587 -1.41 19.93 15.39
N ALA A 588 -2.61 20.50 15.17
CA ALA A 588 -3.35 20.41 13.91
C ALA A 588 -2.55 20.86 12.66
N PRO A 589 -1.68 21.89 12.74
CA PRO A 589 -0.78 22.26 11.65
C PRO A 589 0.20 21.15 11.19
N ASP A 590 0.59 20.27 12.10
CA ASP A 590 1.55 19.19 11.85
C ASP A 590 0.86 17.86 11.49
N ALA A 591 -0.48 17.81 11.54
CA ALA A 591 -1.26 16.63 11.20
C ALA A 591 -1.34 16.40 9.68
N ILE A 592 -1.54 15.14 9.29
CA ILE A 592 -1.81 14.80 7.89
C ILE A 592 -3.30 14.95 7.65
N TRP A 593 -3.68 15.93 6.82
CA TRP A 593 -5.07 16.22 6.50
C TRP A 593 -5.51 15.55 5.21
N THR A 594 -6.71 15.00 5.22
CA THR A 594 -7.30 14.31 4.08
C THR A 594 -8.80 14.57 3.99
N ILE A 595 -9.33 14.59 2.77
CA ILE A 595 -10.77 14.64 2.49
C ILE A 595 -11.20 13.38 1.75
N VAL A 596 -12.34 12.83 2.15
CA VAL A 596 -12.93 11.63 1.55
C VAL A 596 -14.38 11.96 1.13
N PRO A 597 -14.68 11.96 -0.18
CA PRO A 597 -16.04 12.14 -0.67
C PRO A 597 -16.82 10.80 -0.71
N GLU A 598 -17.96 10.69 -0.01
CA GLU A 598 -19.01 9.72 -0.36
C GLU A 598 -20.06 10.40 -1.28
N PRO A 599 -20.83 9.67 -2.14
CA PRO A 599 -21.10 8.25 -2.09
C PRO A 599 -20.95 7.56 -3.45
N PHE A 600 -19.74 7.22 -3.90
CA PHE A 600 -19.55 6.18 -4.93
C PHE A 600 -18.13 5.60 -4.87
N TYR A 601 -18.00 4.34 -4.41
CA TYR A 601 -16.90 3.41 -4.70
C TYR A 601 -15.49 3.98 -4.85
N SER A 602 -15.03 4.83 -3.92
CA SER A 602 -13.65 5.33 -4.02
C SER A 602 -12.90 5.19 -2.71
N GLU A 603 -11.82 4.41 -2.74
CA GLU A 603 -10.72 4.45 -1.77
C GLU A 603 -9.91 5.76 -1.95
N PHE A 604 -10.60 6.86 -2.29
CA PHE A 604 -10.04 8.15 -2.63
C PHE A 604 -9.93 8.98 -1.37
N VAL A 605 -8.75 8.87 -0.77
CA VAL A 605 -8.28 9.77 0.27
C VAL A 605 -7.48 10.86 -0.43
N ALA A 606 -8.08 12.03 -0.65
CA ALA A 606 -7.36 13.17 -1.23
C ALA A 606 -6.57 13.87 -0.13
N PRO A 607 -5.25 14.09 -0.29
CA PRO A 607 -4.51 14.94 0.63
C PRO A 607 -5.11 16.35 0.60
N PHE A 608 -5.29 16.92 1.79
CA PHE A 608 -5.87 18.23 2.01
C PHE A 608 -4.83 19.13 2.68
N GLU A 609 -4.73 20.40 2.28
CA GLU A 609 -3.77 21.35 2.85
C GLU A 609 -4.41 22.08 4.04
N PHE A 610 -3.80 21.96 5.21
CA PHE A 610 -4.20 22.73 6.39
C PHE A 610 -3.94 24.21 6.21
N GLN A 611 -4.91 25.05 6.55
CA GLN A 611 -4.84 26.49 6.39
C GLN A 611 -4.16 27.12 7.62
N LEU A 612 -2.88 27.50 7.46
CA LEU A 612 -2.04 28.11 8.51
C LEU A 612 -2.37 29.59 8.76
N ASP A 613 -2.82 30.30 7.73
CA ASP A 613 -3.23 31.71 7.73
C ASP A 613 -4.03 31.94 6.45
N THR A 614 -5.31 32.32 6.54
CA THR A 614 -6.13 32.57 5.34
C THR A 614 -5.81 33.93 4.70
N GLY A 615 -4.91 34.72 5.30
CA GLY A 615 -4.59 36.06 4.80
C GLY A 615 -5.82 36.98 4.86
N ASP A 616 -6.13 37.64 3.74
CA ASP A 616 -7.30 38.52 3.61
C ASP A 616 -8.61 37.77 3.29
N ILE A 617 -8.54 36.47 2.98
CA ILE A 617 -9.71 35.66 2.61
C ILE A 617 -10.30 35.07 3.88
N SER A 618 -11.60 35.23 4.11
CA SER A 618 -12.24 34.62 5.29
C SER A 618 -12.44 33.11 5.09
N PRO A 619 -12.54 32.27 6.15
CA PRO A 619 -12.81 30.85 6.01
C PRO A 619 -14.03 30.52 5.14
N GLU A 620 -15.07 31.35 5.19
CA GLU A 620 -16.31 31.21 4.40
C GLU A 620 -16.07 31.54 2.93
N GLU A 621 -15.34 32.63 2.65
CA GLU A 621 -14.95 32.98 1.28
C GLU A 621 -14.05 31.88 0.69
N TYR A 622 -13.19 31.28 1.52
CA TYR A 622 -12.38 30.14 1.14
C TYR A 622 -13.26 28.91 0.86
N GLY A 623 -14.16 28.56 1.78
CA GLY A 623 -15.04 27.40 1.66
C GLY A 623 -15.93 27.47 0.41
N ALA A 624 -16.52 28.64 0.15
CA ALA A 624 -17.36 28.89 -1.02
C ALA A 624 -16.57 28.86 -2.35
N SER A 625 -15.28 29.22 -2.33
CA SER A 625 -14.45 29.33 -3.54
C SER A 625 -13.63 28.07 -3.84
N TYR A 626 -13.26 27.32 -2.81
CA TYR A 626 -12.23 26.28 -2.90
C TYR A 626 -12.63 24.93 -2.28
N GLY A 627 -13.79 24.83 -1.62
CA GLY A 627 -14.28 23.55 -1.12
C GLY A 627 -14.11 23.38 0.39
N ALA A 628 -13.60 22.21 0.80
CA ALA A 628 -13.40 21.89 2.21
C ALA A 628 -12.38 22.81 2.90
N TYR A 629 -12.48 22.91 4.23
CA TYR A 629 -11.62 23.75 5.05
C TYR A 629 -11.15 23.02 6.32
N ALA A 630 -9.87 23.17 6.67
CA ALA A 630 -9.31 22.84 7.98
C ALA A 630 -8.35 23.96 8.37
N GLY A 631 -8.53 24.58 9.53
CA GLY A 631 -7.67 25.66 9.97
C GLY A 631 -7.90 26.07 11.42
N LEU A 632 -6.96 26.85 11.98
CA LEU A 632 -7.13 27.42 13.31
C LEU A 632 -7.96 28.71 13.24
N ALA A 633 -9.00 28.80 14.05
CA ALA A 633 -9.83 29.99 14.19
C ALA A 633 -9.59 30.65 15.55
N LYS A 634 -9.37 31.98 15.55
CA LYS A 634 -9.28 32.78 16.78
C LYS A 634 -10.66 33.28 17.16
N SER A 635 -11.17 32.85 18.31
CA SER A 635 -12.51 33.21 18.80
C SER A 635 -13.64 33.06 17.79
N PRO A 636 -13.83 31.83 17.25
CA PRO A 636 -14.97 31.54 16.39
C PRO A 636 -16.29 31.79 17.13
N ALA A 637 -17.33 32.17 16.38
CA ALA A 637 -18.68 32.24 16.93
C ALA A 637 -19.24 30.83 17.06
N LEU A 638 -19.41 30.38 18.30
CA LEU A 638 -19.95 29.07 18.65
C LEU A 638 -21.47 29.14 18.79
N GLU A 639 -22.15 28.02 18.55
CA GLU A 639 -23.62 27.96 18.66
C GLU A 639 -24.16 28.24 20.06
N ASP A 640 -23.37 27.98 21.10
CA ASP A 640 -23.72 28.27 22.51
C ASP A 640 -23.46 29.73 22.91
N LYS A 641 -23.06 30.58 21.95
CA LYS A 641 -22.68 31.99 22.11
C LYS A 641 -21.41 32.20 22.97
N SER A 642 -20.72 31.13 23.35
CA SER A 642 -19.40 31.24 23.95
C SER A 642 -18.35 31.55 22.89
N ARG A 643 -17.15 31.94 23.35
CA ARG A 643 -16.00 32.19 22.49
C ARG A 643 -14.80 31.51 23.12
N ASP A 644 -14.06 30.78 22.31
CA ASP A 644 -12.81 30.17 22.69
C ASP A 644 -11.61 31.03 22.22
N GLU A 645 -10.41 30.81 22.74
CA GLU A 645 -9.24 31.59 22.31
C GLU A 645 -8.75 31.10 20.94
N ILE A 646 -8.59 29.79 20.79
CA ILE A 646 -8.13 29.12 19.56
C ILE A 646 -8.85 27.79 19.42
N SER A 647 -9.53 27.57 18.30
CA SER A 647 -10.19 26.30 18.00
C SER A 647 -9.83 25.77 16.63
N LEU A 648 -9.94 24.46 16.46
CA LEU A 648 -9.78 23.81 15.16
C LEU A 648 -11.13 23.82 14.44
N LEU A 649 -11.19 24.56 13.34
CA LEU A 649 -12.36 24.69 12.49
C LEU A 649 -12.25 23.74 11.30
N THR A 650 -13.30 22.98 11.04
CA THR A 650 -13.36 21.95 9.98
C THR A 650 -14.66 22.03 9.20
N TYR A 651 -14.57 21.89 7.89
CA TYR A 651 -15.70 21.98 6.96
C TYR A 651 -15.51 21.00 5.80
N PRO A 652 -16.26 19.89 5.70
CA PRO A 652 -16.09 18.89 4.65
C PRO A 652 -16.64 19.29 3.26
N HIS A 653 -17.46 20.35 3.17
CA HIS A 653 -18.04 20.97 1.95
C HIS A 653 -19.09 20.18 1.15
N ASN A 654 -19.08 18.84 1.10
CA ASN A 654 -20.08 18.06 0.34
C ASN A 654 -20.90 17.16 1.25
N ALA A 655 -22.17 16.91 0.92
CA ALA A 655 -23.00 15.93 1.63
C ALA A 655 -22.33 14.55 1.61
N ASP A 656 -22.43 13.83 2.72
CA ASP A 656 -21.79 12.52 2.98
C ASP A 656 -20.25 12.51 2.92
N SER A 657 -19.56 13.65 2.83
CA SER A 657 -18.10 13.69 2.88
C SER A 657 -17.57 13.76 4.32
N TYR A 658 -16.30 13.39 4.50
CA TYR A 658 -15.61 13.64 5.76
C TYR A 658 -14.20 14.15 5.58
N LEU A 659 -13.80 14.97 6.54
CA LEU A 659 -12.47 15.55 6.66
C LEU A 659 -11.75 14.88 7.83
N SER A 660 -10.50 14.49 7.63
CA SER A 660 -9.71 13.69 8.57
C SER A 660 -8.37 14.37 8.85
N GLY A 661 -8.08 14.61 10.14
CA GLY A 661 -6.75 14.98 10.63
C GLY A 661 -6.08 13.79 11.32
N THR A 662 -4.94 13.35 10.80
CA THR A 662 -4.17 12.19 11.29
C THR A 662 -2.94 12.62 12.08
N TYR A 663 -2.80 12.14 13.32
CA TYR A 663 -1.77 12.54 14.29
C TYR A 663 -0.89 11.35 14.71
N ASP A 664 0.43 11.49 14.60
CA ASP A 664 1.43 10.47 15.01
C ASP A 664 1.70 10.58 16.53
N LEU A 665 1.15 9.65 17.31
CA LEU A 665 1.38 9.53 18.75
C LEU A 665 2.21 8.27 19.08
N THR A 666 2.99 7.74 18.13
CA THR A 666 3.74 6.48 18.33
C THR A 666 4.79 6.56 19.46
N SER A 667 5.21 7.77 19.84
CA SER A 667 6.09 8.02 20.99
C SER A 667 5.36 8.02 22.36
N ILE A 668 4.03 7.96 22.38
CA ILE A 668 3.21 7.96 23.59
C ILE A 668 2.58 6.58 23.77
N THR A 669 2.96 5.89 24.85
CA THR A 669 2.31 4.64 25.25
C THR A 669 1.10 4.94 26.12
N LEU A 670 -0.09 4.55 25.63
CA LEU A 670 -1.36 4.72 26.33
C LEU A 670 -1.43 3.88 27.59
N ARG A 671 -2.10 4.39 28.61
CA ARG A 671 -2.31 3.71 29.90
C ARG A 671 -3.80 3.58 30.19
N GLU A 672 -4.11 2.55 30.97
CA GLU A 672 -5.45 2.43 31.55
C GLU A 672 -5.69 3.62 32.48
N GLY A 673 -6.74 4.40 32.19
CA GLY A 673 -7.08 5.62 32.93
C GLY A 673 -6.66 6.94 32.26
N ASP A 674 -5.89 6.91 31.17
CA ASP A 674 -5.73 8.08 30.30
C ASP A 674 -7.10 8.47 29.70
N ARG A 675 -7.26 9.74 29.31
CA ARG A 675 -8.53 10.28 28.82
C ARG A 675 -8.35 11.09 27.55
N PHE A 676 -9.22 10.85 26.57
CA PHE A 676 -9.44 11.81 25.49
C PHE A 676 -10.55 12.76 25.92
N LEU A 677 -10.25 14.06 25.90
CA LEU A 677 -11.18 15.15 26.21
C LEU A 677 -11.30 16.04 24.98
N ALA A 678 -12.51 16.47 24.64
CA ALA A 678 -12.74 17.52 23.65
C ALA A 678 -14.11 18.16 23.91
N ARG A 679 -14.28 19.40 23.50
CA ARG A 679 -15.60 20.03 23.35
C ARG A 679 -15.85 20.27 21.86
N VAL A 680 -17.01 19.86 21.38
CA VAL A 680 -17.35 19.88 19.96
C VAL A 680 -18.70 20.56 19.72
N GLY A 681 -18.90 21.07 18.51
CA GLY A 681 -20.18 21.60 18.08
C GLY A 681 -20.10 22.35 16.74
N HIS A 682 -21.06 23.22 16.50
CA HIS A 682 -21.10 24.07 15.32
C HIS A 682 -20.41 25.41 15.55
N ALA A 683 -19.69 25.88 14.54
CA ALA A 683 -19.13 27.22 14.51
C ALA A 683 -19.37 27.87 13.15
N PHE A 684 -20.09 28.98 13.12
CA PHE A 684 -20.31 29.70 11.87
C PHE A 684 -19.42 30.95 11.84
N PRO A 685 -18.38 31.00 10.98
CA PRO A 685 -17.44 32.12 11.04
C PRO A 685 -18.12 33.46 10.66
N GLY A 686 -19.25 33.41 9.92
CA GLY A 686 -20.03 34.56 9.48
C GLY A 686 -21.02 35.09 10.52
N GLY A 687 -21.14 34.43 11.68
CA GLY A 687 -21.88 34.90 12.86
C GLY A 687 -23.40 34.72 12.83
N GLU A 688 -24.05 34.62 11.67
CA GLU A 688 -25.48 34.32 11.59
C GLU A 688 -25.74 32.83 11.34
N PHE A 689 -26.32 32.16 12.34
CA PHE A 689 -26.73 30.77 12.21
C PHE A 689 -28.12 30.66 11.54
N PRO A 690 -28.30 29.73 10.59
CA PRO A 690 -29.60 29.43 9.99
C PRO A 690 -30.60 28.80 10.98
N THR A 691 -31.89 28.77 10.61
CA THR A 691 -33.00 28.28 11.47
C THR A 691 -33.44 26.83 11.19
N SER A 692 -32.71 26.09 10.34
CA SER A 692 -33.03 24.72 9.92
C SER A 692 -32.14 23.72 10.67
N PRO A 693 -32.59 22.47 10.91
CA PRO A 693 -31.76 21.46 11.57
C PRO A 693 -30.62 21.01 10.66
N PHE A 694 -29.40 21.10 11.16
CA PHE A 694 -28.17 20.57 10.57
C PHE A 694 -27.47 19.69 11.60
N SER A 695 -26.67 18.73 11.13
CA SER A 695 -25.87 17.89 12.00
C SER A 695 -24.46 17.73 11.49
N VAL A 696 -23.52 17.71 12.43
CA VAL A 696 -22.14 17.33 12.19
C VAL A 696 -21.80 16.15 13.07
N ARG A 697 -21.02 15.21 12.53
CA ARG A 697 -20.61 14.03 13.29
C ARG A 697 -19.11 14.00 13.46
N PHE A 698 -18.68 13.88 14.71
CA PHE A 698 -17.30 13.83 15.16
C PHE A 698 -16.93 12.39 15.48
N VAL A 699 -15.85 11.89 14.88
CA VAL A 699 -15.35 10.53 15.14
C VAL A 699 -13.88 10.61 15.49
N VAL A 700 -13.47 9.91 16.54
CA VAL A 700 -12.08 9.75 16.93
C VAL A 700 -11.71 8.29 16.81
N LYS A 701 -10.70 8.00 16.00
CA LYS A 701 -10.20 6.64 15.74
C LYS A 701 -8.78 6.50 16.26
N PHE A 702 -8.45 5.31 16.75
CA PHE A 702 -7.10 4.89 17.09
C PHE A 702 -6.62 3.78 16.17
N TYR A 703 -5.41 3.92 15.63
CA TYR A 703 -4.76 2.91 14.80
C TYR A 703 -3.43 2.49 15.45
N GLU A 704 -3.19 1.19 15.58
CA GLU A 704 -1.90 0.66 16.06
C GLU A 704 -0.79 0.77 15.00
N ALA A 705 -1.17 0.89 13.74
CA ALA A 705 -0.28 1.05 12.59
C ALA A 705 -0.69 2.30 11.80
N ASP A 706 0.20 2.79 10.94
CA ASP A 706 -0.05 4.02 10.17
C ASP A 706 -1.33 3.89 9.30
N PRO A 707 -2.33 4.79 9.48
CA PRO A 707 -3.59 4.76 8.74
C PRO A 707 -3.43 4.82 7.22
N ALA A 708 -2.32 5.39 6.71
CA ALA A 708 -2.05 5.44 5.27
C ALA A 708 -1.86 4.04 4.66
N PHE A 709 -1.41 3.07 5.45
CA PHE A 709 -1.13 1.70 5.02
C PHE A 709 -2.23 0.73 5.47
N PHE A 710 -2.89 1.01 6.60
CA PHE A 710 -3.92 0.16 7.20
C PHE A 710 -5.22 0.93 7.47
N PRO A 711 -5.87 1.54 6.46
CA PRO A 711 -6.99 2.47 6.64
C PRO A 711 -8.26 1.85 7.23
N LYS A 712 -8.31 0.51 7.34
CA LYS A 712 -9.48 -0.23 7.85
C LYS A 712 -9.18 -1.01 9.16
N SER A 713 -8.01 -0.81 9.77
CA SER A 713 -7.58 -1.50 11.01
C SER A 713 -7.47 -0.50 12.16
N PHE A 714 -8.62 -0.01 12.61
CA PHE A 714 -8.74 0.95 13.70
C PHE A 714 -9.76 0.53 14.73
N VAL A 715 -9.71 1.19 15.88
CA VAL A 715 -10.76 1.17 16.89
C VAL A 715 -11.37 2.57 16.93
N VAL A 716 -12.69 2.68 16.77
CA VAL A 716 -13.39 3.92 17.08
C VAL A 716 -13.36 4.08 18.60
N ILE A 717 -12.73 5.15 19.07
CA ILE A 717 -12.61 5.42 20.50
C ILE A 717 -13.68 6.42 20.94
N ALA A 718 -14.06 7.40 20.13
CA ALA A 718 -15.19 8.29 20.42
C ALA A 718 -16.00 8.57 19.16
N GLU A 719 -17.30 8.74 19.32
CA GLU A 719 -18.22 9.18 18.27
C GLU A 719 -19.30 10.06 18.91
N GLN A 720 -19.50 11.25 18.35
CA GLN A 720 -20.50 12.21 18.80
C GLN A 720 -21.17 12.80 17.58
N GLU A 721 -22.48 12.62 17.47
CA GLU A 721 -23.31 13.36 16.52
C GLU A 721 -23.87 14.58 17.25
N ASP A 722 -23.72 15.74 16.65
CA ASP A 722 -24.23 16.99 17.18
C ASP A 722 -25.25 17.59 16.22
N PHE A 723 -26.40 17.99 16.75
CA PHE A 723 -27.44 18.70 16.02
C PHE A 723 -27.43 20.13 16.50
N TYR A 724 -27.58 21.10 15.59
CA TYR A 724 -27.65 22.51 15.98
C TYR A 724 -28.77 22.74 17.01
N ASP A 725 -28.40 22.83 18.28
CA ASP A 725 -29.30 22.91 19.45
C ASP A 725 -28.95 24.09 20.37
N SER A 726 -28.04 24.96 19.91
CA SER A 726 -27.50 26.10 20.64
C SER A 726 -26.67 25.70 21.88
N LYS A 727 -26.04 24.53 21.85
CA LYS A 727 -25.09 24.05 22.86
C LYS A 727 -23.92 23.34 22.21
N THR A 728 -22.75 23.44 22.82
CA THR A 728 -21.62 22.54 22.53
C THR A 728 -21.67 21.32 23.43
N HIS A 729 -21.06 20.21 23.00
CA HIS A 729 -21.04 18.94 23.74
C HIS A 729 -19.64 18.52 24.13
N ASP A 730 -19.51 17.99 25.34
CA ASP A 730 -18.23 17.47 25.85
C ASP A 730 -18.08 15.98 25.51
N ILE A 731 -16.97 15.64 24.87
CA ILE A 731 -16.47 14.28 24.72
C ILE A 731 -15.49 14.01 25.87
N ASN A 732 -15.80 13.03 26.71
CA ASN A 732 -14.90 12.58 27.77
C ASN A 732 -14.82 11.05 27.77
N LEU A 733 -13.73 10.53 27.21
CA LEU A 733 -13.56 9.10 27.00
C LEU A 733 -12.33 8.55 27.73
N LEU A 734 -12.57 7.54 28.56
CA LEU A 734 -11.51 6.75 29.19
C LEU A 734 -10.87 5.78 28.21
N ILE A 735 -9.54 5.79 28.14
CA ILE A 735 -8.77 4.77 27.44
C ILE A 735 -8.91 3.44 28.19
N THR A 736 -9.49 2.46 27.50
CA THR A 736 -9.78 1.14 28.07
C THR A 736 -8.53 0.26 28.18
N SER A 737 -8.61 -0.80 28.99
CA SER A 737 -7.55 -1.81 29.12
C SER A 737 -7.16 -2.50 27.79
N LYS A 738 -8.03 -2.46 26.76
CA LYS A 738 -7.73 -2.98 25.41
C LYS A 738 -6.72 -2.12 24.64
N LEU A 739 -6.60 -0.85 24.99
CA LEU A 739 -5.67 0.11 24.39
C LEU A 739 -4.47 0.42 25.28
N ALA A 740 -4.55 0.07 26.57
CA ALA A 740 -3.44 0.19 27.49
C ALA A 740 -2.21 -0.60 27.01
N GLY A 741 -1.03 0.02 27.08
CA GLY A 741 0.23 -0.54 26.62
C GLY A 741 0.51 -0.36 25.12
N LYS A 742 -0.44 0.19 24.35
CA LYS A 742 -0.28 0.45 22.92
C LYS A 742 0.20 1.87 22.65
N SER A 743 0.87 2.09 21.53
CA SER A 743 1.11 3.41 20.94
C SER A 743 0.71 3.36 19.47
N GLY A 744 0.43 4.51 18.87
CA GLY A 744 -0.14 4.52 17.53
C GLY A 744 -0.59 5.89 17.07
N TRP A 745 -1.57 5.91 16.19
CA TRP A 745 -2.07 7.11 15.52
C TRP A 745 -3.49 7.41 15.98
N PHE A 746 -3.77 8.70 16.16
CA PHE A 746 -5.11 9.20 16.41
C PHE A 746 -5.61 9.91 15.16
N VAL A 747 -6.86 9.69 14.79
CA VAL A 747 -7.49 10.30 13.63
C VAL A 747 -8.78 10.96 14.08
N LEU A 748 -8.86 12.28 13.93
CA LEU A 748 -10.06 13.08 14.21
C LEU A 748 -10.77 13.34 12.89
N GLU A 749 -12.01 12.87 12.79
CA GLU A 749 -12.84 12.99 11.59
C GLU A 749 -14.09 13.82 11.86
N THR A 750 -14.40 14.70 10.92
CA THR A 750 -15.64 15.45 10.86
C THR A 750 -16.39 15.02 9.62
N TYR A 751 -17.59 14.47 9.81
CA TYR A 751 -18.52 14.11 8.77
C TYR A 751 -19.55 15.22 8.60
N SER A 752 -19.82 15.61 7.35
CA SER A 752 -20.95 16.46 6.99
C SER A 752 -22.27 15.71 7.17
N GLY A 753 -23.32 16.42 7.55
CA GLY A 753 -24.69 15.94 7.48
C GLY A 753 -25.30 16.12 6.08
N GLU A 754 -26.63 16.14 6.02
CA GLU A 754 -27.38 16.26 4.76
C GLU A 754 -27.26 17.66 4.12
N ASP A 755 -26.86 18.70 4.86
CA ASP A 755 -26.76 20.09 4.35
C ASP A 755 -25.34 20.69 4.50
N SER A 756 -24.50 20.28 3.55
CA SER A 756 -23.07 20.56 3.53
C SER A 756 -22.64 22.02 3.47
N ILE A 757 -23.53 23.00 3.28
CA ILE A 757 -23.14 24.44 3.31
C ILE A 757 -23.14 25.04 4.72
N PHE A 758 -23.76 24.37 5.69
CA PHE A 758 -23.87 24.84 7.08
C PHE A 758 -23.11 23.97 8.09
N ASP A 759 -22.50 22.87 7.64
CA ASP A 759 -21.78 21.88 8.44
C ASP A 759 -20.36 22.32 8.86
N TRP A 760 -20.23 23.56 9.32
CA TRP A 760 -18.99 24.06 9.91
C TRP A 760 -18.87 23.56 11.35
N ALA A 761 -17.92 22.66 11.56
CA ALA A 761 -17.69 21.99 12.82
C ALA A 761 -16.46 22.55 13.54
N VAL A 762 -16.48 22.52 14.86
CA VAL A 762 -15.39 22.99 15.70
C VAL A 762 -14.94 21.95 16.72
N TRP A 763 -13.62 21.84 16.89
CA TRP A 763 -12.99 21.07 17.96
C TRP A 763 -12.28 22.04 18.91
N ILE A 764 -12.61 21.95 20.19
CA ILE A 764 -12.12 22.82 21.26
C ILE A 764 -11.48 21.96 22.34
N ASP A 765 -10.32 22.38 22.85
CA ASP A 765 -9.57 21.69 23.91
C ASP A 765 -9.45 20.17 23.68
N ALA A 766 -9.29 19.76 22.41
CA ALA A 766 -9.13 18.36 22.06
C ALA A 766 -7.74 17.89 22.53
N GLU A 767 -7.72 17.10 23.61
CA GLU A 767 -6.51 16.74 24.33
C GLU A 767 -6.53 15.28 24.79
N LEU A 768 -5.38 14.62 24.73
CA LEU A 768 -5.12 13.39 25.44
C LEU A 768 -4.49 13.75 26.79
N ARG A 769 -5.15 13.42 27.90
CA ARG A 769 -4.67 13.65 29.25
C ARG A 769 -4.34 12.35 29.98
N GLY A 770 -3.37 12.42 30.87
CA GLY A 770 -2.95 11.31 31.73
C GLY A 770 -2.45 11.80 33.08
N ILE A 771 -2.06 10.87 33.93
CA ILE A 771 -1.53 11.21 35.27
C ILE A 771 -0.02 11.42 35.19
N ALA A 772 0.45 12.57 35.71
CA ALA A 772 1.87 12.89 35.83
C ALA A 772 2.59 11.84 36.68
N ARG A 773 3.81 11.49 36.26
CA ARG A 773 4.67 10.54 36.97
C ARG A 773 5.19 11.10 38.29
#